data_AF-A0A0D2CHY3-F1
#
_entry.id   AF-A0A0D2CHY3-F1
#
_cell.length_a   1.000
_cell.length_b   1.000
_cell.length_c   1.000
_cell.angle_alpha   90.00
_cell.angle_beta   90.00
_cell.angle_gamma   90.00
#
_symmetry.space_group_name_H-M   'P 1'
#
loop_
_entity.id
_entity.type
_entity.pdbx_description
1 polymer ?
#
loop_
_entity_poly.entity_id
_entity_poly.type
_entity_poly.pdbx_seq_one_letter_code
_entity_poly.pdbx_strand_id
1 'polypeptide(L)'
;MGPVKGSWASRMASLSRFWHPSYAFDYLGFVLLVITLFLVRYFLEPVQQMFRLDDHAIQYPYASVQRVSSRENTLIAGAVPLLVLVIWAIIARPGVHKAHVTILGLFFSVYLTSLITDIIKSAIGRPRPDLISRCQPKPGTPGYALVTIAVCTQPDLRTLLDGWRSFPSGHSSWAFSGLGYLSLFLAGQMHVFRPRTDLASILLFLAPLVCAALVAMSRLADYRHDIWDVSSGSLLGLVIAYTTYRRDYRPLTHPDCDVPYIKKAEQSLPRAATPQFGSPEQQQHLLAAEDTEDIELLETFRIDDDEASGRQDIELGYDTDQATKHDATRTYNRSSRRSSKLKSLENSSIPNRRGKLRYWAGRHVVSRSRKLLVRKLRESSLMKAALMLLGVVQGISSLNSFLGAVFPDGLDLISGPFKETLRLSDGSLERLTAGVQPIMCHSHDDYFRAEPLYRAIRAGCTSVEADLWQVDDELYVARTIAGIRQNRTLKTLYLDPLQDILSHQNRVADFVGSTASEVNGIFSADPKQSLVLLVEFKNNPDMIWHRLSADIAPLRERNYLSYFNGTAVVPGPVTIVASGSAPFNCVVQSSTYRDIFYDAPLDLMSSLPTRLLSSNSSTYEKTPSSAGVDHEDLSPYPQNPDVYSPANSYFASTSFIKSIGYPWHSSLSQVQLDRIRKQISGAHSRGLKVRYWGIPAWPVGLRNYVWRVLVREGVDYLSVDVIDAATKENWGPRKGGWGKKWWQ
;
A
#
# COMPACT_ATOMS: atom_id res chain seq x y z
N MET A 1 -51.44 2.67 -51.48
CA MET A 1 -50.87 2.55 -50.11
C MET A 1 -50.02 1.29 -50.06
N GLY A 2 -48.70 1.43 -49.91
CA GLY A 2 -47.79 0.30 -49.67
C GLY A 2 -46.76 0.73 -48.63
N PRO A 3 -46.64 0.04 -47.47
CA PRO A 3 -45.81 0.51 -46.38
C PRO A 3 -44.34 0.24 -46.71
N VAL A 4 -43.54 1.32 -46.79
CA VAL A 4 -42.08 1.24 -46.88
C VAL A 4 -41.55 0.58 -45.61
N LYS A 5 -41.18 -0.71 -45.71
CA LYS A 5 -40.48 -1.45 -44.65
C LYS A 5 -39.07 -0.88 -44.51
N GLY A 6 -38.91 0.15 -43.68
CA GLY A 6 -37.60 0.59 -43.21
C GLY A 6 -36.91 -0.54 -42.46
N SER A 7 -35.85 -1.08 -43.06
CA SER A 7 -35.00 -2.12 -42.47
C SER A 7 -34.60 -1.77 -41.04
N TRP A 8 -34.57 -2.76 -40.14
CA TRP A 8 -34.10 -2.61 -38.76
C TRP A 8 -32.72 -1.92 -38.68
N ALA A 9 -31.88 -2.15 -39.70
CA ALA A 9 -30.58 -1.51 -39.86
C ALA A 9 -30.67 0.00 -40.16
N SER A 10 -31.69 0.48 -40.88
CA SER A 10 -31.88 1.91 -41.15
C SER A 10 -32.43 2.65 -39.93
N ARG A 11 -33.26 1.99 -39.12
CA ARG A 11 -33.69 2.50 -37.81
C ARG A 11 -32.52 2.57 -36.82
N MET A 12 -31.70 1.52 -36.75
CA MET A 12 -30.47 1.50 -35.92
C MET A 12 -29.41 2.52 -36.40
N ALA A 13 -29.28 2.73 -37.71
CA ALA A 13 -28.39 3.74 -38.28
C ALA A 13 -28.89 5.17 -38.01
N SER A 14 -30.20 5.40 -38.10
CA SER A 14 -30.85 6.68 -37.75
C SER A 14 -30.70 7.00 -36.25
N LEU A 15 -30.88 6.00 -35.39
CA LEU A 15 -30.54 6.09 -33.96
C LEU A 15 -29.04 6.36 -33.79
N SER A 16 -28.12 5.61 -34.38
CA SER A 16 -26.69 5.91 -34.24
C SER A 16 -26.29 7.33 -34.71
N ARG A 17 -26.96 7.87 -35.73
CA ARG A 17 -26.70 9.22 -36.29
C ARG A 17 -27.29 10.34 -35.44
N PHE A 18 -28.43 10.14 -34.78
CA PHE A 18 -29.01 11.11 -33.85
C PHE A 18 -28.30 11.10 -32.48
N TRP A 19 -27.70 9.97 -32.10
CA TRP A 19 -27.18 9.72 -30.76
C TRP A 19 -25.66 10.01 -30.59
N HIS A 20 -24.86 9.95 -31.65
CA HIS A 20 -23.41 10.28 -31.58
C HIS A 20 -23.07 11.78 -31.45
N PRO A 21 -23.86 12.72 -32.02
CA PRO A 21 -23.64 14.17 -31.82
C PRO A 21 -24.21 14.71 -30.51
N SER A 22 -25.16 14.00 -29.88
CA SER A 22 -25.94 14.48 -28.74
C SER A 22 -25.32 14.08 -27.39
N TYR A 23 -25.57 14.88 -26.35
CA TYR A 23 -25.22 14.54 -24.95
C TYR A 23 -26.16 13.48 -24.35
N ALA A 24 -26.91 12.75 -25.17
CA ALA A 24 -27.95 11.83 -24.74
C ALA A 24 -27.42 10.73 -23.82
N PHE A 25 -26.24 10.15 -24.11
CA PHE A 25 -25.61 9.16 -23.24
C PHE A 25 -25.11 9.75 -21.92
N ASP A 26 -24.61 10.98 -21.95
CA ASP A 26 -24.16 11.68 -20.75
C ASP A 26 -25.37 11.94 -19.83
N TYR A 27 -26.48 12.43 -20.37
CA TYR A 27 -27.72 12.64 -19.60
C TYR A 27 -28.35 11.34 -19.12
N LEU A 28 -28.41 10.30 -19.95
CA LEU A 28 -28.91 8.99 -19.54
C LEU A 28 -28.07 8.41 -18.40
N GLY A 29 -26.73 8.46 -18.54
CA GLY A 29 -25.81 8.03 -17.50
C GLY A 29 -25.99 8.83 -16.20
N PHE A 30 -26.20 10.14 -16.30
CA PHE A 30 -26.47 10.98 -15.14
C PHE A 30 -27.81 10.67 -14.46
N VAL A 31 -28.88 10.46 -15.23
CA VAL A 31 -30.19 10.07 -14.68
C VAL A 31 -30.09 8.71 -13.98
N LEU A 32 -29.44 7.72 -14.59
CA LEU A 32 -29.19 6.42 -13.97
C LEU A 32 -28.36 6.54 -12.69
N LEU A 33 -27.36 7.42 -12.68
CA LEU A 33 -26.54 7.71 -11.50
C LEU A 33 -27.39 8.27 -10.36
N VAL A 34 -28.25 9.26 -10.62
CA VAL A 34 -29.14 9.85 -9.62
C VAL A 34 -30.15 8.83 -9.08
N ILE A 35 -30.77 8.04 -9.97
CA ILE A 35 -31.70 6.97 -9.56
C ILE A 35 -30.98 5.95 -8.68
N THR A 36 -29.78 5.50 -9.09
CA THR A 36 -29.01 4.52 -8.32
C THR A 36 -28.61 5.07 -6.96
N LEU A 37 -28.16 6.34 -6.90
CA LEU A 37 -27.86 7.01 -5.64
C LEU A 37 -29.08 7.05 -4.72
N PHE A 38 -30.25 7.41 -5.27
CA PHE A 38 -31.50 7.40 -4.51
C PHE A 38 -31.80 5.98 -3.97
N LEU A 39 -31.74 4.96 -4.82
CA LEU A 39 -31.98 3.57 -4.41
C LEU A 39 -31.02 3.14 -3.30
N VAL A 40 -29.73 3.40 -3.44
CA VAL A 40 -28.72 3.08 -2.40
C VAL A 40 -29.05 3.80 -1.09
N ARG A 41 -29.37 5.09 -1.14
CA ARG A 41 -29.58 5.89 0.08
C ARG A 41 -30.84 5.51 0.85
N TYR A 42 -31.87 5.03 0.15
CA TYR A 42 -33.13 4.61 0.75
C TYR A 42 -33.17 3.13 1.16
N PHE A 43 -32.58 2.24 0.36
CA PHE A 43 -32.71 0.79 0.57
C PHE A 43 -31.46 0.13 1.17
N LEU A 44 -30.28 0.76 1.08
CA LEU A 44 -29.05 0.14 1.55
C LEU A 44 -28.74 0.53 3.00
N GLU A 45 -29.13 -0.36 3.91
CA GLU A 45 -28.71 -0.30 5.31
C GLU A 45 -27.21 -0.61 5.45
N PRO A 46 -26.53 -0.02 6.45
CA PRO A 46 -25.13 -0.30 6.68
C PRO A 46 -24.95 -1.65 7.37
N VAL A 47 -23.86 -2.35 7.06
CA VAL A 47 -23.39 -3.48 7.86
C VAL A 47 -23.19 -3.01 9.31
N GLN A 48 -23.67 -3.81 10.25
CA GLN A 48 -23.61 -3.49 11.67
C GLN A 48 -22.48 -4.28 12.30
N GLN A 49 -21.26 -3.75 12.23
CA GLN A 49 -20.11 -4.36 12.90
C GLN A 49 -20.38 -4.48 14.39
N MET A 50 -20.00 -5.62 14.97
CA MET A 50 -20.04 -5.77 16.43
C MET A 50 -19.04 -4.83 17.08
N PHE A 51 -19.36 -4.35 18.27
CA PHE A 51 -18.55 -3.37 18.99
C PHE A 51 -18.47 -3.74 20.47
N ARG A 52 -17.52 -3.16 21.20
CA ARG A 52 -17.41 -3.31 22.65
C ARG A 52 -17.72 -1.99 23.32
N LEU A 53 -18.34 -2.03 24.49
CA LEU A 53 -18.68 -0.81 25.21
C LEU A 53 -17.46 -0.18 25.89
N ASP A 54 -16.38 -0.94 26.11
CA ASP A 54 -15.11 -0.46 26.67
C ASP A 54 -14.12 0.07 25.63
N ASP A 55 -14.50 0.13 24.35
CA ASP A 55 -13.66 0.71 23.30
C ASP A 55 -13.70 2.25 23.33
N HIS A 56 -12.64 2.86 23.85
CA HIS A 56 -12.49 4.31 23.93
C HIS A 56 -12.58 5.03 22.58
N ALA A 57 -12.26 4.36 21.47
CA ALA A 57 -12.33 4.98 20.15
C ALA A 57 -13.76 5.34 19.74
N ILE A 58 -14.79 4.72 20.35
CA ILE A 58 -16.21 4.89 20.03
C ILE A 58 -17.06 5.46 21.17
N GLN A 59 -16.41 5.96 22.22
CA GLN A 59 -17.02 6.54 23.43
C GLN A 59 -17.17 8.07 23.40
N TYR A 60 -16.82 8.74 22.29
CA TYR A 60 -16.95 10.19 22.22
C TYR A 60 -18.43 10.63 22.28
N PRO A 61 -18.70 11.84 22.80
CA PRO A 61 -20.05 12.34 22.90
C PRO A 61 -20.64 12.67 21.52
N TYR A 62 -21.92 12.34 21.33
CA TYR A 62 -22.67 12.72 20.14
C TYR A 62 -22.79 14.25 20.07
N ALA A 63 -22.17 14.85 19.05
CA ALA A 63 -22.35 16.26 18.76
C ALA A 63 -23.76 16.52 18.21
N SER A 64 -24.61 17.15 19.03
CA SER A 64 -25.98 17.56 18.68
C SER A 64 -25.98 18.73 17.69
N VAL A 65 -25.01 19.63 17.81
CA VAL A 65 -24.75 20.72 16.87
C VAL A 65 -23.46 20.42 16.12
N GLN A 66 -23.56 20.32 14.80
CA GLN A 66 -22.41 20.13 13.92
C GLN A 66 -21.83 21.49 13.54
N ARG A 67 -20.49 21.60 13.49
CA ARG A 67 -19.83 22.83 12.99
C ARG A 67 -20.15 23.11 11.53
N VAL A 68 -20.28 22.05 10.73
CA VAL A 68 -20.78 22.10 9.35
C VAL A 68 -21.83 21.01 9.17
N SER A 69 -23.10 21.38 9.14
CA SER A 69 -24.19 20.45 8.85
C SER A 69 -24.13 19.93 7.41
N SER A 70 -24.84 18.83 7.14
CA SER A 70 -24.93 18.29 5.77
C SER A 70 -25.57 19.27 4.78
N ARG A 71 -26.48 20.14 5.26
CA ARG A 71 -27.09 21.20 4.45
C ARG A 71 -26.06 22.26 4.08
N GLU A 72 -25.31 22.75 5.06
CA GLU A 72 -24.25 23.74 4.83
C GLU A 72 -23.16 23.20 3.91
N ASN A 73 -22.75 21.93 4.07
CA ASN A 73 -21.79 21.31 3.16
C ASN A 73 -22.34 21.22 1.72
N THR A 74 -23.63 20.92 1.56
CA THR A 74 -24.28 20.90 0.23
C THR A 74 -24.26 22.30 -0.40
N LEU A 75 -24.48 23.35 0.39
CA LEU A 75 -24.40 24.73 -0.07
C LEU A 75 -22.96 25.12 -0.42
N ILE A 76 -22.02 24.93 0.50
CA ILE A 76 -20.62 25.35 0.37
C ILE A 76 -19.90 24.59 -0.75
N ALA A 77 -20.09 23.27 -0.86
CA ALA A 77 -19.35 22.45 -1.81
C ALA A 77 -20.14 21.99 -3.03
N GLY A 78 -21.45 22.25 -3.09
CA GLY A 78 -22.27 22.00 -4.27
C GLY A 78 -22.74 23.31 -4.91
N ALA A 79 -23.51 24.10 -4.16
CA ALA A 79 -24.16 25.30 -4.70
C ALA A 79 -23.18 26.44 -5.00
N VAL A 80 -22.19 26.70 -4.13
CA VAL A 80 -21.18 27.75 -4.37
C VAL A 80 -20.33 27.45 -5.62
N PRO A 81 -19.76 26.25 -5.81
CA PRO A 81 -19.11 25.90 -7.08
C PRO A 81 -20.01 26.08 -8.30
N LEU A 82 -21.27 25.64 -8.23
CA LEU A 82 -22.22 25.82 -9.32
C LEU A 82 -22.44 27.30 -9.63
N LEU A 83 -22.65 28.13 -8.61
CA LEU A 83 -22.84 29.57 -8.76
C LEU A 83 -21.62 30.22 -9.41
N VAL A 84 -20.40 29.89 -8.95
CA VAL A 84 -19.16 30.42 -9.53
C VAL A 84 -19.03 30.02 -11.01
N LEU A 85 -19.34 28.76 -11.36
CA LEU A 85 -19.29 28.30 -12.75
C LEU A 85 -20.37 28.96 -13.62
N VAL A 86 -21.57 29.21 -13.10
CA VAL A 86 -22.64 29.91 -13.83
C VAL A 86 -22.26 31.37 -14.06
N ILE A 87 -21.77 32.06 -13.03
CA ILE A 87 -21.28 33.44 -13.15
C ILE A 87 -20.13 33.52 -14.17
N TRP A 88 -19.18 32.60 -14.09
CA TRP A 88 -18.11 32.48 -15.08
C TRP A 88 -18.65 32.29 -16.51
N ALA A 89 -19.63 31.40 -16.71
CA ALA A 89 -20.21 31.15 -18.03
C ALA A 89 -20.93 32.38 -18.60
N ILE A 90 -21.58 33.19 -17.74
CA ILE A 90 -22.25 34.44 -18.13
C ILE A 90 -21.23 35.52 -18.51
N ILE A 91 -20.15 35.67 -17.73
CA ILE A 91 -19.13 36.70 -17.92
C ILE A 91 -18.19 36.35 -19.09
N ALA A 92 -17.60 35.15 -19.06
CA ALA A 92 -16.57 34.74 -20.02
C ALA A 92 -17.13 34.27 -21.37
N ARG A 93 -18.45 34.00 -21.46
CA ARG A 93 -19.17 33.53 -22.67
C ARG A 93 -18.40 32.48 -23.49
N PRO A 94 -17.96 31.35 -22.89
CA PRO A 94 -17.02 30.39 -23.48
C PRO A 94 -17.59 29.50 -24.61
N GLY A 95 -18.82 29.78 -25.07
CA GLY A 95 -19.57 28.92 -25.99
C GLY A 95 -20.34 27.80 -25.27
N VAL A 96 -21.42 27.33 -25.90
CA VAL A 96 -22.39 26.39 -25.31
C VAL A 96 -21.72 25.07 -24.91
N HIS A 97 -20.83 24.53 -25.74
CA HIS A 97 -20.13 23.28 -25.45
C HIS A 97 -19.29 23.37 -24.18
N LYS A 98 -18.41 24.37 -24.07
CA LYS A 98 -17.51 24.54 -22.92
C LYS A 98 -18.30 24.84 -21.64
N ALA A 99 -19.32 25.68 -21.68
CA ALA A 99 -20.20 25.91 -20.53
C ALA A 99 -20.92 24.62 -20.08
N HIS A 100 -21.51 23.88 -21.02
CA HIS A 100 -22.22 22.63 -20.75
C HIS A 100 -21.34 21.59 -20.08
N VAL A 101 -20.22 21.20 -20.70
CA VAL A 101 -19.37 20.12 -20.16
C VAL A 101 -18.79 20.49 -18.81
N THR A 102 -18.52 21.77 -18.57
CA THR A 102 -18.00 22.26 -17.28
C THR A 102 -19.04 22.09 -16.17
N ILE A 103 -20.26 22.54 -16.39
CA ILE A 103 -21.35 22.46 -15.40
C ILE A 103 -21.77 21.00 -15.19
N LEU A 104 -21.94 20.24 -16.28
CA LEU A 104 -22.30 18.82 -16.21
C LEU A 104 -21.20 18.01 -15.52
N GLY A 105 -19.93 18.35 -15.74
CA GLY A 105 -18.80 17.72 -15.03
C GLY A 105 -18.83 17.94 -13.52
N LEU A 106 -19.25 19.11 -13.04
CA LEU A 106 -19.45 19.33 -11.59
C LEU A 106 -20.52 18.38 -11.04
N PHE A 107 -21.67 18.27 -11.72
CA PHE A 107 -22.73 17.34 -11.31
C PHE A 107 -22.25 15.89 -11.30
N PHE A 108 -21.55 15.44 -12.34
CA PHE A 108 -20.96 14.10 -12.34
C PHE A 108 -20.00 13.90 -11.16
N SER A 109 -19.11 14.86 -10.89
CA SER A 109 -18.14 14.77 -9.80
C SER A 109 -18.82 14.52 -8.44
N VAL A 110 -19.81 15.34 -8.08
CA VAL A 110 -20.44 15.29 -6.75
C VAL A 110 -21.41 14.10 -6.59
N TYR A 111 -22.17 13.74 -7.64
CA TYR A 111 -23.10 12.62 -7.59
C TYR A 111 -22.39 11.26 -7.68
N LEU A 112 -21.34 11.13 -8.50
CA LEU A 112 -20.55 9.90 -8.56
C LEU A 112 -19.81 9.67 -7.25
N THR A 113 -19.25 10.73 -6.66
CA THR A 113 -18.63 10.66 -5.34
C THR A 113 -19.63 10.24 -4.28
N SER A 114 -20.84 10.80 -4.30
CA SER A 114 -21.90 10.43 -3.34
C SER A 114 -22.27 8.95 -3.46
N LEU A 115 -22.45 8.45 -4.69
CA LEU A 115 -22.82 7.06 -4.92
C LEU A 115 -21.74 6.11 -4.38
N ILE A 116 -20.48 6.34 -4.77
CA ILE A 116 -19.37 5.48 -4.35
C ILE A 116 -19.19 5.54 -2.83
N THR A 117 -19.28 6.74 -2.26
CA THR A 117 -19.16 6.92 -0.80
C THR A 117 -20.27 6.18 -0.05
N ASP A 118 -21.53 6.32 -0.47
CA ASP A 118 -22.66 5.68 0.21
C ASP A 118 -22.61 4.15 0.08
N ILE A 119 -22.18 3.63 -1.08
CA ILE A 119 -21.94 2.19 -1.26
C ILE A 119 -20.87 1.70 -0.28
N ILE A 120 -19.70 2.34 -0.26
CA ILE A 120 -18.57 1.91 0.60
C ILE A 120 -18.95 2.03 2.07
N LYS A 121 -19.61 3.13 2.46
CA LYS A 121 -20.10 3.34 3.83
C LYS A 121 -21.01 2.23 4.30
N SER A 122 -22.01 1.89 3.49
CA SER A 122 -22.95 0.85 3.87
C SER A 122 -22.34 -0.54 3.81
N ALA A 123 -21.41 -0.80 2.87
CA ALA A 123 -20.74 -2.10 2.77
C ALA A 123 -19.76 -2.37 3.93
N ILE A 124 -19.00 -1.35 4.37
CA ILE A 124 -18.01 -1.53 5.44
C ILE A 124 -18.66 -1.48 6.81
N GLY A 125 -19.57 -0.54 7.05
CA GLY A 125 -20.28 -0.51 8.33
C GLY A 125 -19.41 -0.12 9.52
N ARG A 126 -18.36 0.69 9.35
CA ARG A 126 -17.43 1.04 10.45
C ARG A 126 -18.14 1.87 11.54
N PRO A 127 -18.04 1.49 12.82
CA PRO A 127 -18.47 2.31 13.96
C PRO A 127 -17.89 3.72 13.93
N ARG A 128 -18.72 4.72 14.21
CA ARG A 128 -18.29 6.10 14.43
C ARG A 128 -17.66 6.28 15.82
N PRO A 129 -16.82 7.30 16.00
CA PRO A 129 -16.27 7.62 17.32
C PRO A 129 -17.33 7.97 18.37
N ASP A 130 -18.54 8.36 17.93
CA ASP A 130 -19.67 8.67 18.79
C ASP A 130 -20.70 7.53 18.92
N LEU A 131 -20.39 6.30 18.48
CA LEU A 131 -21.36 5.19 18.39
C LEU A 131 -22.02 4.86 19.74
N ILE A 132 -21.27 4.76 20.83
CA ILE A 132 -21.86 4.35 22.13
C ILE A 132 -22.86 5.39 22.63
N SER A 133 -22.55 6.68 22.46
CA SER A 133 -23.44 7.76 22.85
C SER A 133 -24.76 7.76 22.04
N ARG A 134 -24.71 7.32 20.78
CA ARG A 134 -25.92 7.09 19.95
C ARG A 134 -26.68 5.85 20.37
N CYS A 135 -25.95 4.76 20.62
CA CYS A 135 -26.50 3.43 20.93
C CYS A 135 -27.33 3.43 22.21
N GLN A 136 -26.86 4.13 23.25
CA GLN A 136 -27.49 4.12 24.58
C GLN A 136 -27.68 2.66 25.04
N PRO A 137 -26.60 1.94 25.39
CA PRO A 137 -26.68 0.51 25.68
C PRO A 137 -27.56 0.22 26.90
N LYS A 138 -28.24 -0.93 26.89
CA LYS A 138 -29.07 -1.40 28.01
C LYS A 138 -28.27 -1.45 29.32
N PRO A 139 -28.84 -1.00 30.46
CA PRO A 139 -28.19 -1.13 31.77
C PRO A 139 -27.80 -2.59 32.05
N GLY A 140 -26.59 -2.80 32.57
CA GLY A 140 -26.06 -4.14 32.85
C GLY A 140 -25.41 -4.85 31.66
N THR A 141 -25.31 -4.21 30.49
CA THR A 141 -24.56 -4.77 29.35
C THR A 141 -23.05 -4.82 29.69
N PRO A 142 -22.39 -5.97 29.56
CA PRO A 142 -20.98 -6.11 29.92
C PRO A 142 -20.07 -5.27 29.00
N GLY A 143 -19.18 -4.48 29.62
CA GLY A 143 -18.27 -3.55 28.94
C GLY A 143 -17.35 -4.21 27.91
N TYR A 144 -16.78 -5.34 28.30
CA TYR A 144 -15.70 -6.05 27.61
C TYR A 144 -16.17 -7.06 26.55
N ALA A 145 -17.46 -7.39 26.55
CA ALA A 145 -18.00 -8.36 25.61
C ALA A 145 -18.24 -7.72 24.25
N LEU A 146 -18.00 -8.48 23.19
CA LEU A 146 -18.37 -8.07 21.85
C LEU A 146 -19.89 -8.16 21.71
N VAL A 147 -20.54 -7.02 21.49
CA VAL A 147 -22.01 -6.87 21.45
C VAL A 147 -22.48 -6.40 20.07
N THR A 148 -23.73 -6.75 19.74
CA THR A 148 -24.39 -6.34 18.49
C THR A 148 -25.28 -5.12 18.73
N ILE A 149 -25.86 -4.56 17.66
CA ILE A 149 -26.83 -3.45 17.73
C ILE A 149 -28.00 -3.72 18.70
N ALA A 150 -28.31 -4.97 19.02
CA ALA A 150 -29.46 -5.37 19.85
C ALA A 150 -29.38 -4.89 21.31
N VAL A 151 -28.20 -4.46 21.77
CA VAL A 151 -28.02 -3.87 23.10
C VAL A 151 -28.41 -2.40 23.16
N CYS A 152 -28.54 -1.74 22.01
CA CYS A 152 -28.87 -0.32 21.91
C CYS A 152 -30.34 -0.06 22.25
N THR A 153 -30.62 1.03 22.98
CA THR A 153 -31.99 1.45 23.36
C THR A 153 -32.49 2.68 22.62
N GLN A 154 -31.67 3.27 21.75
CA GLN A 154 -32.01 4.42 20.92
C GLN A 154 -33.32 4.22 20.13
N PRO A 155 -34.36 5.05 20.34
CA PRO A 155 -35.62 4.93 19.62
C PRO A 155 -35.54 5.37 18.15
N ASP A 156 -34.66 6.32 17.81
CA ASP A 156 -34.50 6.75 16.42
C ASP A 156 -33.53 5.84 15.65
N LEU A 157 -34.12 4.91 14.87
CA LEU A 157 -33.37 3.99 14.03
C LEU A 157 -32.43 4.70 13.05
N ARG A 158 -32.79 5.91 12.57
CA ARG A 158 -31.94 6.65 11.63
C ARG A 158 -30.67 7.16 12.29
N THR A 159 -30.79 7.71 13.50
CA THR A 159 -29.64 8.15 14.30
C THR A 159 -28.76 6.96 14.72
N LEU A 160 -29.39 5.84 15.04
CA LEU A 160 -28.69 4.60 15.41
C LEU A 160 -27.89 4.03 14.22
N LEU A 161 -28.53 3.79 13.07
CA LEU A 161 -27.86 3.24 11.88
C LEU A 161 -26.81 4.20 11.30
N ASP A 162 -26.96 5.51 11.46
CA ASP A 162 -25.90 6.46 11.10
C ASP A 162 -24.61 6.21 11.90
N GLY A 163 -24.70 5.59 13.09
CA GLY A 163 -23.56 5.18 13.91
C GLY A 163 -22.58 4.21 13.23
N TRP A 164 -23.02 3.44 12.23
CA TRP A 164 -22.16 2.51 11.46
C TRP A 164 -21.73 3.07 10.10
N ARG A 165 -21.93 4.36 9.84
CA ARG A 165 -21.58 5.01 8.56
C ARG A 165 -20.35 5.92 8.66
N SER A 166 -19.32 5.47 9.38
CA SER A 166 -18.10 6.26 9.58
C SER A 166 -17.19 6.30 8.34
N PHE A 167 -16.81 5.15 7.78
CA PHE A 167 -15.80 5.10 6.74
C PHE A 167 -16.40 4.93 5.33
N PRO A 168 -15.94 5.67 4.30
CA PRO A 168 -15.14 6.90 4.35
C PRO A 168 -16.02 8.11 4.69
N SER A 169 -15.45 9.27 5.04
CA SER A 169 -16.26 10.44 5.40
C SER A 169 -17.05 10.98 4.20
N GLY A 170 -18.37 11.05 4.35
CA GLY A 170 -19.27 11.61 3.33
C GLY A 170 -19.22 13.12 3.22
N HIS A 171 -18.88 13.82 4.31
CA HIS A 171 -18.73 15.27 4.25
C HIS A 171 -17.44 15.67 3.53
N SER A 172 -16.32 15.00 3.82
CA SER A 172 -15.05 15.36 3.18
C SER A 172 -15.00 14.91 1.72
N SER A 173 -15.52 13.72 1.37
CA SER A 173 -15.62 13.29 -0.03
C SER A 173 -16.49 14.22 -0.87
N TRP A 174 -17.67 14.59 -0.39
CA TRP A 174 -18.51 15.60 -1.05
C TRP A 174 -17.76 16.94 -1.20
N ALA A 175 -17.13 17.44 -0.13
CA ALA A 175 -16.41 18.70 -0.14
C ALA A 175 -15.28 18.73 -1.19
N PHE A 176 -14.42 17.71 -1.18
CA PHE A 176 -13.31 17.59 -2.12
C PHE A 176 -13.76 17.28 -3.56
N SER A 177 -14.92 16.65 -3.75
CA SER A 177 -15.45 16.43 -5.10
C SER A 177 -15.95 17.70 -5.79
N GLY A 178 -16.63 18.58 -5.05
CA GLY A 178 -17.19 19.82 -5.60
C GLY A 178 -16.20 20.98 -5.62
N LEU A 179 -15.59 21.30 -4.47
CA LEU A 179 -14.58 22.35 -4.38
C LEU A 179 -13.27 21.94 -5.04
N GLY A 180 -12.91 20.66 -5.03
CA GLY A 180 -11.76 20.17 -5.79
C GLY A 180 -11.99 20.26 -7.29
N TYR A 181 -13.20 19.99 -7.79
CA TYR A 181 -13.53 20.21 -9.20
C TYR A 181 -13.43 21.70 -9.57
N LEU A 182 -13.96 22.59 -8.72
CA LEU A 182 -13.81 24.04 -8.91
C LEU A 182 -12.34 24.46 -8.92
N SER A 183 -11.54 23.95 -7.99
CA SER A 183 -10.10 24.21 -7.93
C SER A 183 -9.40 23.78 -9.21
N LEU A 184 -9.62 22.55 -9.69
CA LEU A 184 -9.05 22.06 -10.96
C LEU A 184 -9.48 22.90 -12.15
N PHE A 185 -10.74 23.33 -12.19
CA PHE A 185 -11.26 24.21 -13.22
C PHE A 185 -10.54 25.57 -13.23
N LEU A 186 -10.42 26.22 -12.06
CA LEU A 186 -9.69 27.49 -11.89
C LEU A 186 -8.21 27.34 -12.26
N ALA A 187 -7.57 26.23 -11.87
CA ALA A 187 -6.20 25.93 -12.25
C ALA A 187 -5.99 25.91 -13.76
N GLY A 188 -6.95 25.32 -14.48
CA GLY A 188 -6.97 25.27 -15.94
C GLY A 188 -7.15 26.65 -16.55
N GLN A 189 -8.16 27.43 -16.11
CA GLN A 189 -8.43 28.76 -16.68
C GLN A 189 -7.26 29.74 -16.46
N MET A 190 -6.63 29.71 -15.29
CA MET A 190 -5.51 30.60 -14.95
C MET A 190 -4.14 30.03 -15.34
N HIS A 191 -4.10 28.85 -15.98
CA HIS A 191 -2.85 28.22 -16.43
C HIS A 191 -1.79 28.07 -15.32
N VAL A 192 -2.23 27.70 -14.11
CA VAL A 192 -1.42 27.81 -12.88
C VAL A 192 -0.08 27.07 -12.95
N PHE A 193 -0.02 25.96 -13.68
CA PHE A 193 1.18 25.11 -13.79
C PHE A 193 2.16 25.56 -14.89
N ARG A 194 2.00 26.76 -15.46
CA ARG A 194 2.99 27.33 -16.37
C ARG A 194 4.13 28.01 -15.59
N PRO A 195 5.34 28.12 -16.18
CA PRO A 195 6.40 28.91 -15.59
C PRO A 195 5.98 30.37 -15.43
N ARG A 196 6.30 30.99 -14.28
CA ARG A 196 6.05 32.41 -13.95
C ARG A 196 4.57 32.82 -13.75
N THR A 197 3.71 31.89 -13.32
CA THR A 197 2.37 32.23 -12.84
C THR A 197 2.43 33.18 -11.64
N ASP A 198 1.54 34.16 -11.58
CA ASP A 198 1.42 35.07 -10.45
C ASP A 198 0.84 34.39 -9.19
N LEU A 199 1.10 35.01 -8.03
CA LEU A 199 0.66 34.48 -6.74
C LEU A 199 -0.87 34.47 -6.60
N ALA A 200 -1.59 35.45 -7.17
CA ALA A 200 -3.04 35.54 -7.02
C ALA A 200 -3.73 34.35 -7.69
N SER A 201 -3.28 33.96 -8.88
CA SER A 201 -3.74 32.75 -9.57
C SER A 201 -3.53 31.47 -8.74
N ILE A 202 -2.39 31.35 -8.05
CA ILE A 202 -2.12 30.20 -7.16
C ILE A 202 -3.07 30.22 -5.95
N LEU A 203 -3.27 31.38 -5.32
CA LEU A 203 -4.15 31.52 -4.16
C LEU A 203 -5.61 31.23 -4.51
N LEU A 204 -6.10 31.73 -5.64
CA LEU A 204 -7.46 31.49 -6.13
C LEU A 204 -7.68 30.00 -6.47
N PHE A 205 -6.67 29.32 -7.00
CA PHE A 205 -6.69 27.88 -7.21
C PHE A 205 -6.75 27.08 -5.89
N LEU A 206 -5.98 27.47 -4.89
CA LEU A 206 -5.89 26.76 -3.60
C LEU A 206 -7.07 27.04 -2.67
N ALA A 207 -7.71 28.22 -2.76
CA ALA A 207 -8.76 28.63 -1.83
C ALA A 207 -9.92 27.63 -1.71
N PRO A 208 -10.49 27.05 -2.80
CA PRO A 208 -11.50 26.01 -2.70
C PRO A 208 -11.00 24.74 -1.98
N LEU A 209 -9.72 24.35 -2.16
CA LEU A 209 -9.14 23.18 -1.48
C LEU A 209 -8.95 23.43 0.01
N VAL A 210 -8.55 24.65 0.39
CA VAL A 210 -8.47 25.06 1.80
C VAL A 210 -9.87 25.03 2.43
N CYS A 211 -10.89 25.54 1.74
CA CYS A 211 -12.27 25.47 2.19
C CYS A 211 -12.74 24.01 2.36
N ALA A 212 -12.42 23.13 1.40
CA ALA A 212 -12.74 21.71 1.49
C ALA A 212 -12.04 21.03 2.69
N ALA A 213 -10.78 21.39 2.95
CA ALA A 213 -10.02 20.90 4.09
C ALA A 213 -10.62 21.38 5.43
N LEU A 214 -11.07 22.63 5.53
CA LEU A 214 -11.76 23.15 6.74
C LEU A 214 -13.06 22.40 7.01
N VAL A 215 -13.86 22.13 5.96
CA VAL A 215 -15.07 21.30 6.07
C VAL A 215 -14.71 19.87 6.51
N ALA A 216 -13.64 19.29 5.97
CA ALA A 216 -13.16 17.96 6.34
C ALA A 216 -12.73 17.90 7.82
N MET A 217 -11.93 18.86 8.28
CA MET A 217 -11.44 18.95 9.66
C MET A 217 -12.58 19.16 10.67
N SER A 218 -13.68 19.82 10.27
CA SER A 218 -14.86 19.95 11.13
C SER A 218 -15.41 18.60 11.61
N ARG A 219 -15.22 17.52 10.83
CA ARG A 219 -15.67 16.17 11.19
C ARG A 219 -14.86 15.51 12.30
N LEU A 220 -13.56 15.83 12.36
CA LEU A 220 -12.69 15.38 13.45
C LEU A 220 -13.04 16.13 14.72
N ALA A 221 -13.23 17.45 14.62
CA ALA A 221 -13.58 18.30 15.75
C ALA A 221 -14.96 17.95 16.34
N ASP A 222 -15.90 17.46 15.52
CA ASP A 222 -17.23 17.01 15.96
C ASP A 222 -17.25 15.53 16.44
N TYR A 223 -16.10 14.86 16.49
CA TYR A 223 -15.95 13.43 16.83
C TYR A 223 -16.84 12.50 16.00
N ARG A 224 -17.17 12.90 14.77
CA ARG A 224 -18.06 12.13 13.87
C ARG A 224 -17.32 11.08 13.08
N HIS A 225 -16.01 11.26 12.92
CA HIS A 225 -15.14 10.51 12.05
C HIS A 225 -13.73 10.47 12.63
N ASP A 226 -13.05 9.36 12.38
CA ASP A 226 -11.63 9.21 12.63
C ASP A 226 -10.81 9.82 11.48
N ILE A 227 -9.50 10.05 11.71
CA ILE A 227 -8.62 10.69 10.73
C ILE A 227 -8.56 9.92 9.40
N TRP A 228 -8.64 8.60 9.45
CA TRP A 228 -8.61 7.75 8.26
C TRP A 228 -9.89 7.86 7.43
N ASP A 229 -11.04 8.05 8.07
CA ASP A 229 -12.31 8.26 7.39
C ASP A 229 -12.27 9.56 6.58
N VAL A 230 -11.78 10.64 7.21
CA VAL A 230 -11.69 11.97 6.61
C VAL A 230 -10.66 11.99 5.48
N SER A 231 -9.48 11.43 5.70
CA SER A 231 -8.41 11.41 4.70
C SER A 231 -8.80 10.59 3.47
N SER A 232 -9.40 9.41 3.67
CA SER A 232 -9.86 8.55 2.57
C SER A 232 -11.03 9.16 1.82
N GLY A 233 -11.96 9.81 2.53
CA GLY A 233 -13.04 10.57 1.91
C GLY A 233 -12.51 11.70 1.03
N SER A 234 -11.55 12.49 1.53
CA SER A 234 -10.96 13.61 0.79
C SER A 234 -10.23 13.13 -0.46
N LEU A 235 -9.44 12.05 -0.34
CA LEU A 235 -8.76 11.42 -1.47
C LEU A 235 -9.76 10.91 -2.52
N LEU A 236 -10.81 10.20 -2.10
CA LEU A 236 -11.85 9.70 -2.99
C LEU A 236 -12.50 10.85 -3.78
N GLY A 237 -12.90 11.92 -3.09
CA GLY A 237 -13.52 13.10 -3.71
C GLY A 237 -12.57 13.77 -4.71
N LEU A 238 -11.29 13.94 -4.35
CA LEU A 238 -10.31 14.58 -5.23
C LEU A 238 -9.99 13.72 -6.47
N VAL A 239 -9.90 12.39 -6.31
CA VAL A 239 -9.70 11.46 -7.44
C VAL A 239 -10.89 11.50 -8.40
N ILE A 240 -12.12 11.53 -7.89
CA ILE A 240 -13.31 11.62 -8.74
C ILE A 240 -13.39 12.98 -9.42
N ALA A 241 -13.10 14.07 -8.71
CA ALA A 241 -13.02 15.41 -9.29
C ALA A 241 -11.97 15.46 -10.41
N TYR A 242 -10.78 14.92 -10.16
CA TYR A 242 -9.69 14.88 -11.14
C TYR A 242 -10.06 14.05 -12.38
N THR A 243 -10.59 12.84 -12.18
CA THR A 243 -10.95 11.96 -13.30
C THR A 243 -12.11 12.55 -14.12
N THR A 244 -13.09 13.17 -13.47
CA THR A 244 -14.20 13.86 -14.14
C THR A 244 -13.72 15.09 -14.90
N TYR A 245 -12.83 15.90 -14.31
CA TYR A 245 -12.18 17.00 -15.00
C TYR A 245 -11.40 16.50 -16.23
N ARG A 246 -10.56 15.46 -16.07
CA ARG A 246 -9.73 14.88 -17.14
C ARG A 246 -10.52 14.18 -18.24
N ARG A 247 -11.77 13.81 -17.99
CA ARG A 247 -12.69 13.28 -19.01
C ARG A 247 -12.93 14.32 -20.10
N ASP A 248 -13.16 15.57 -19.68
CA ASP A 248 -13.57 16.65 -20.58
C ASP A 248 -12.42 17.62 -20.90
N TYR A 249 -11.41 17.73 -20.03
CA TYR A 249 -10.27 18.66 -20.14
C TYR A 249 -8.92 17.97 -20.30
N ARG A 250 -7.96 18.72 -20.86
CA ARG A 250 -6.56 18.31 -21.01
C ARG A 250 -5.82 18.30 -19.67
N PRO A 251 -4.62 17.69 -19.59
CA PRO A 251 -3.77 17.82 -18.41
C PRO A 251 -3.52 19.30 -18.08
N LEU A 252 -3.44 19.64 -16.78
CA LEU A 252 -3.22 21.02 -16.32
C LEU A 252 -1.88 21.63 -16.73
N THR A 253 -0.92 20.80 -17.17
CA THR A 253 0.37 21.23 -17.72
C THR A 253 0.34 21.46 -19.24
N HIS A 254 -0.74 21.05 -19.91
CA HIS A 254 -0.89 21.24 -21.35
C HIS A 254 -1.14 22.73 -21.66
N PRO A 255 -0.64 23.28 -22.78
CA PRO A 255 -0.89 24.65 -23.16
C PRO A 255 -2.39 24.99 -23.20
N ASP A 256 -3.20 24.17 -23.85
CA ASP A 256 -4.66 24.37 -23.91
C ASP A 256 -5.42 23.67 -22.76
N CYS A 257 -4.92 23.77 -21.52
CA CYS A 257 -5.55 23.11 -20.35
C CYS A 257 -6.94 23.66 -20.02
N ASP A 258 -7.25 24.88 -20.44
CA ASP A 258 -8.54 25.54 -20.26
C ASP A 258 -9.58 25.16 -21.33
N VAL A 259 -9.20 24.39 -22.36
CA VAL A 259 -10.06 24.04 -23.50
C VAL A 259 -10.53 22.58 -23.40
N PRO A 260 -11.85 22.31 -23.43
CA PRO A 260 -12.37 20.95 -23.39
C PRO A 260 -12.17 20.22 -24.74
N TYR A 261 -12.22 18.89 -24.71
CA TYR A 261 -12.14 18.06 -25.93
C TYR A 261 -13.36 18.25 -26.84
N ILE A 262 -13.11 18.54 -28.11
CA ILE A 262 -14.14 18.66 -29.16
C ILE A 262 -14.75 17.28 -29.47
N LYS A 263 -16.10 17.16 -29.50
CA LYS A 263 -16.78 15.91 -29.91
C LYS A 263 -16.56 15.66 -31.42
N LYS A 264 -16.33 14.39 -31.81
CA LYS A 264 -16.09 13.96 -33.21
C LYS A 264 -17.14 14.42 -34.22
N ALA A 265 -18.37 14.73 -33.80
CA ALA A 265 -19.43 15.20 -34.68
C ALA A 265 -19.17 16.62 -35.25
N GLU A 266 -18.45 17.49 -34.51
CA GLU A 266 -18.00 18.80 -35.01
C GLU A 266 -16.78 18.71 -35.92
N GLN A 267 -16.01 17.61 -35.84
CA GLN A 267 -14.92 17.35 -36.81
C GLN A 267 -15.46 16.95 -38.20
N SER A 268 -16.74 16.55 -38.29
CA SER A 268 -17.39 16.11 -39.54
C SER A 268 -18.28 17.15 -40.22
N LEU A 269 -18.45 18.34 -39.63
CA LEU A 269 -19.02 19.47 -40.36
C LEU A 269 -17.92 20.04 -41.28
N PRO A 270 -18.16 20.22 -42.59
CA PRO A 270 -17.23 20.95 -43.43
C PRO A 270 -17.05 22.32 -42.78
N ARG A 271 -15.82 22.69 -42.41
CA ARG A 271 -15.49 24.11 -42.28
C ARG A 271 -15.96 24.73 -43.58
N ALA A 272 -16.92 25.67 -43.51
CA ALA A 272 -17.31 26.48 -44.64
C ALA A 272 -16.02 26.92 -45.32
N ALA A 273 -15.89 26.56 -46.60
CA ALA A 273 -14.67 26.72 -47.36
C ALA A 273 -14.18 28.16 -47.19
N THR A 274 -13.10 28.34 -46.44
CA THR A 274 -12.27 29.52 -46.58
C THR A 274 -11.83 29.51 -48.04
N PRO A 275 -12.03 30.58 -48.83
CA PRO A 275 -11.61 30.60 -50.22
C PRO A 275 -10.13 30.20 -50.28
N GLN A 276 -9.82 29.24 -51.15
CA GLN A 276 -8.43 28.89 -51.47
C GLN A 276 -7.74 30.16 -51.99
N PHE A 277 -6.96 30.82 -51.16
CA PHE A 277 -5.92 31.73 -51.63
C PHE A 277 -4.70 30.90 -52.03
N GLY A 278 -4.19 31.24 -53.22
CA GLY A 278 -3.26 30.45 -54.02
C GLY A 278 -1.85 30.29 -53.45
N SER A 279 -1.00 29.70 -54.29
CA SER A 279 0.39 29.30 -54.02
C SER A 279 1.23 30.36 -53.27
N PRO A 280 2.22 29.93 -52.46
CA PRO A 280 3.08 30.77 -51.63
C PRO A 280 4.11 31.62 -52.41
N GLU A 281 3.83 31.97 -53.67
CA GLU A 281 4.64 32.88 -54.50
C GLU A 281 3.90 34.19 -54.85
N GLN A 282 2.60 34.32 -54.51
CA GLN A 282 1.84 35.55 -54.78
C GLN A 282 1.64 36.46 -53.54
N GLN A 283 2.02 36.01 -52.34
CA GLN A 283 1.78 36.76 -51.09
C GLN A 283 2.93 37.69 -50.69
N GLN A 284 4.00 37.74 -51.48
CA GLN A 284 5.16 38.59 -51.22
C GLN A 284 5.20 39.88 -52.08
N HIS A 285 4.23 40.06 -52.98
CA HIS A 285 4.09 41.28 -53.80
C HIS A 285 2.89 42.17 -53.42
N LEU A 286 2.06 41.75 -52.45
CA LEU A 286 0.87 42.50 -51.99
C LEU A 286 1.04 43.20 -50.64
N LEU A 287 2.16 42.99 -49.93
CA LEU A 287 2.50 43.68 -48.66
C LEU A 287 3.45 44.87 -48.86
N ALA A 288 3.56 45.39 -50.09
CA ALA A 288 4.42 46.52 -50.43
C ALA A 288 3.65 47.70 -51.06
N ALA A 289 2.32 47.75 -50.91
CA ALA A 289 1.46 48.73 -51.60
C ALA A 289 0.36 49.35 -50.72
N GLU A 290 0.42 49.25 -49.39
CA GLU A 290 -0.60 49.83 -48.48
C GLU A 290 -0.02 50.69 -47.34
N ASP A 291 1.20 51.22 -47.52
CA ASP A 291 1.76 52.26 -46.63
C ASP A 291 1.97 53.56 -47.41
N THR A 292 0.88 54.18 -47.88
CA THR A 292 0.84 55.59 -48.25
C THR A 292 -0.60 56.12 -48.12
N GLU A 293 -0.71 57.25 -47.43
CA GLU A 293 -1.86 58.19 -47.33
C GLU A 293 -2.77 58.06 -46.08
N ASP A 294 -2.37 58.86 -45.08
CA ASP A 294 -3.14 59.83 -44.28
C ASP A 294 -4.15 59.36 -43.21
N ILE A 295 -3.93 59.81 -41.97
CA ILE A 295 -4.55 61.05 -41.45
C ILE A 295 -4.00 61.38 -40.05
N GLU A 296 -3.48 62.62 -39.96
CA GLU A 296 -3.14 63.41 -38.76
C GLU A 296 -4.38 63.74 -37.89
N LEU A 297 -4.11 64.41 -36.75
CA LEU A 297 -5.02 65.20 -35.90
C LEU A 297 -5.68 64.49 -34.71
N LEU A 298 -4.98 64.51 -33.57
CA LEU A 298 -5.21 65.50 -32.49
C LEU A 298 -4.39 65.11 -31.26
N GLU A 299 -3.34 65.90 -30.95
CA GLU A 299 -3.09 66.45 -29.61
C GLU A 299 -1.78 67.26 -29.63
N THR A 300 -1.92 68.57 -29.82
CA THR A 300 -0.93 69.57 -29.39
C THR A 300 -1.37 70.12 -28.05
N PHE A 301 -0.44 70.25 -27.10
CA PHE A 301 -0.28 71.23 -26.01
C PHE A 301 0.55 70.53 -24.91
N ARG A 302 1.70 70.98 -24.40
CA ARG A 302 2.56 72.17 -24.59
C ARG A 302 3.82 71.95 -23.69
N ILE A 303 4.97 72.50 -24.14
CA ILE A 303 6.09 73.09 -23.37
C ILE A 303 7.08 72.15 -22.64
N ASP A 304 8.31 72.13 -23.16
CA ASP A 304 9.56 71.97 -22.41
C ASP A 304 9.94 73.33 -21.76
N ASP A 305 10.45 73.29 -20.53
CA ASP A 305 11.39 74.30 -20.03
C ASP A 305 12.44 73.60 -19.14
N ASP A 306 13.69 73.97 -19.41
CA ASP A 306 14.91 73.58 -18.75
C ASP A 306 15.01 74.04 -17.28
N GLU A 307 15.98 73.46 -16.57
CA GLU A 307 17.00 74.17 -15.76
C GLU A 307 17.22 73.65 -14.32
N ALA A 308 18.36 72.95 -14.20
CA ALA A 308 19.42 73.01 -13.20
C ALA A 308 19.18 72.95 -11.67
N SER A 309 20.17 72.27 -11.05
CA SER A 309 20.90 72.64 -9.82
C SER A 309 20.61 71.85 -8.55
N GLY A 310 21.63 71.10 -8.09
CA GLY A 310 21.73 70.63 -6.70
C GLY A 310 22.66 69.44 -6.44
N ARG A 311 23.98 69.65 -6.56
CA ARG A 311 25.10 68.86 -5.96
C ARG A 311 24.86 68.61 -4.45
N GLN A 312 25.29 67.53 -3.79
CA GLN A 312 26.66 67.09 -3.39
C GLN A 312 26.42 65.87 -2.42
N ASP A 313 27.18 64.76 -2.33
CA ASP A 313 28.60 64.50 -1.99
C ASP A 313 28.92 63.01 -2.35
N ILE A 314 30.02 62.66 -3.06
CA ILE A 314 31.40 62.32 -2.59
C ILE A 314 31.44 61.09 -1.64
N GLU A 315 32.29 60.07 -1.72
CA GLU A 315 33.26 59.48 -2.67
C GLU A 315 33.89 58.26 -1.94
N LEU A 316 34.67 57.45 -2.69
CA LEU A 316 35.77 56.56 -2.28
C LEU A 316 35.48 55.04 -2.31
N GLY A 317 35.84 54.46 -3.45
CA GLY A 317 36.13 53.03 -3.57
C GLY A 317 37.56 52.69 -3.17
N TYR A 318 37.87 51.39 -3.15
CA TYR A 318 39.22 50.87 -3.39
C TYR A 318 39.11 49.49 -4.02
N ASP A 319 39.77 49.34 -5.15
CA ASP A 319 39.99 48.13 -5.94
C ASP A 319 41.29 47.44 -5.46
N THR A 320 41.64 46.30 -6.08
CA THR A 320 42.85 45.43 -5.93
C THR A 320 42.59 44.12 -5.17
N ASP A 321 42.97 42.91 -5.63
CA ASP A 321 44.15 42.54 -6.42
C ASP A 321 44.01 41.25 -7.26
N GLN A 322 44.85 41.17 -8.29
CA GLN A 322 45.13 40.01 -9.17
C GLN A 322 46.28 39.12 -8.64
N ALA A 323 46.44 37.94 -9.29
CA ALA A 323 47.64 37.08 -9.46
C ALA A 323 47.79 35.89 -8.46
N THR A 324 48.14 34.63 -8.84
CA THR A 324 48.84 34.10 -10.03
C THR A 324 48.74 32.55 -10.19
N LYS A 325 48.67 32.09 -11.46
CA LYS A 325 49.27 30.91 -12.17
C LYS A 325 49.56 29.54 -11.49
N HIS A 326 49.10 28.44 -12.13
CA HIS A 326 49.91 27.57 -13.03
C HIS A 326 49.07 26.52 -13.82
N ASP A 327 49.35 26.46 -15.14
CA ASP A 327 49.38 25.37 -16.15
C ASP A 327 48.25 24.32 -16.38
N ALA A 328 47.73 24.27 -17.63
CA ALA A 328 48.13 23.27 -18.66
C ALA A 328 47.29 23.35 -19.96
N THR A 329 47.91 23.89 -21.01
CA THR A 329 47.92 23.50 -22.44
C THR A 329 46.76 22.76 -23.15
N ARG A 330 46.43 23.30 -24.35
CA ARG A 330 46.12 22.64 -25.65
C ARG A 330 44.81 21.82 -25.75
N THR A 331 43.95 21.92 -26.77
CA THR A 331 44.14 22.21 -28.21
C THR A 331 42.80 22.49 -28.91
N TYR A 332 42.77 23.53 -29.75
CA TYR A 332 42.20 23.66 -31.13
C TYR A 332 40.78 23.13 -31.47
N ASN A 333 39.82 24.04 -31.69
CA ASN A 333 39.30 24.62 -32.98
C ASN A 333 38.34 23.70 -33.75
N ARG A 334 37.03 23.97 -33.92
CA ARG A 334 36.25 25.16 -34.36
C ARG A 334 36.45 25.56 -35.83
N SER A 335 35.43 25.27 -36.66
CA SER A 335 34.68 26.18 -37.55
C SER A 335 34.03 25.36 -38.69
N SER A 336 32.72 25.39 -38.94
CA SER A 336 31.78 26.48 -39.26
C SER A 336 31.79 26.95 -40.72
N ARG A 337 30.69 26.58 -41.40
CA ARG A 337 29.88 27.36 -42.37
C ARG A 337 30.35 27.49 -43.84
N ARG A 338 29.53 26.85 -44.69
CA ARG A 338 28.83 27.35 -45.92
C ARG A 338 29.15 28.79 -46.37
N SER A 339 29.36 28.97 -47.67
CA SER A 339 28.32 29.43 -48.63
C SER A 339 28.80 29.54 -50.08
N SER A 340 27.89 29.22 -51.01
CA SER A 340 27.54 29.98 -52.24
C SER A 340 27.72 29.28 -53.61
N LYS A 341 26.59 29.27 -54.35
CA LYS A 341 26.36 29.55 -55.80
C LYS A 341 27.24 28.79 -56.84
N LEU A 342 26.76 28.25 -57.98
CA LEU A 342 25.90 28.84 -59.02
C LEU A 342 25.65 27.80 -60.15
N LYS A 343 24.47 27.86 -60.80
CA LYS A 343 24.13 27.61 -62.25
C LYS A 343 24.46 26.31 -63.02
N SER A 344 23.36 25.73 -63.51
CA SER A 344 22.96 25.52 -64.93
C SER A 344 23.36 24.27 -65.74
N LEU A 345 22.28 23.62 -66.22
CA LEU A 345 21.95 23.23 -67.61
C LEU A 345 22.49 21.92 -68.25
N GLU A 346 21.57 21.39 -69.07
CA GLU A 346 21.64 20.35 -70.13
C GLU A 346 21.50 18.86 -69.73
N ASN A 347 20.35 18.22 -70.01
CA ASN A 347 19.84 17.66 -71.28
C ASN A 347 20.61 16.44 -71.81
N SER A 348 19.95 15.28 -71.84
CA SER A 348 19.61 14.53 -73.08
C SER A 348 19.44 13.01 -72.89
N SER A 349 18.23 12.54 -73.24
CA SER A 349 17.86 11.31 -73.99
C SER A 349 18.70 10.01 -73.95
N ILE A 350 18.12 8.94 -73.37
CA ILE A 350 17.53 7.71 -74.04
C ILE A 350 18.27 7.15 -75.29
N PRO A 351 18.33 5.81 -75.58
CA PRO A 351 18.48 4.58 -74.77
C PRO A 351 19.46 3.53 -75.42
N ASN A 352 19.47 2.29 -74.91
CA ASN A 352 19.31 1.01 -75.65
C ASN A 352 20.30 -0.14 -75.35
N ARG A 353 19.69 -1.26 -74.96
CA ARG A 353 19.88 -2.67 -75.40
C ARG A 353 20.98 -3.59 -74.83
N ARG A 354 20.42 -4.72 -74.33
CA ARG A 354 20.85 -6.14 -74.38
C ARG A 354 21.96 -6.53 -73.38
N GLY A 355 21.84 -7.62 -72.61
CA GLY A 355 20.85 -8.68 -72.61
C GLY A 355 20.98 -9.62 -71.41
N LYS A 356 19.92 -10.42 -71.24
CA LYS A 356 19.82 -11.74 -70.57
C LYS A 356 20.85 -12.06 -69.47
N LEU A 357 20.37 -12.25 -68.24
CA LEU A 357 20.43 -13.58 -67.61
C LEU A 357 19.34 -13.73 -66.53
N ARG A 358 18.68 -14.89 -66.53
CA ARG A 358 17.60 -15.30 -65.64
C ARG A 358 18.16 -15.58 -64.24
N TYR A 359 17.56 -15.02 -63.20
CA TYR A 359 17.47 -15.66 -61.89
C TYR A 359 16.08 -15.43 -61.29
N TRP A 360 15.43 -16.53 -60.92
CA TRP A 360 14.17 -16.57 -60.20
C TRP A 360 14.37 -16.05 -58.77
N ALA A 361 13.61 -15.04 -58.36
CA ALA A 361 13.30 -14.78 -56.96
C ALA A 361 11.95 -14.07 -56.85
N GLY A 362 10.89 -14.85 -56.64
CA GLY A 362 9.59 -14.33 -56.27
C GLY A 362 9.67 -13.64 -54.91
N ARG A 363 9.40 -12.33 -54.87
CA ARG A 363 9.18 -11.63 -53.61
C ARG A 363 8.43 -10.30 -53.77
N HIS A 364 7.19 -10.32 -54.27
CA HIS A 364 6.31 -9.14 -54.21
C HIS A 364 4.83 -9.51 -54.01
N VAL A 365 4.47 -10.11 -52.86
CA VAL A 365 3.07 -10.15 -52.39
C VAL A 365 2.91 -9.81 -50.89
N VAL A 366 3.98 -9.85 -50.09
CA VAL A 366 3.84 -9.74 -48.62
C VAL A 366 3.78 -8.29 -48.08
N SER A 367 4.09 -7.26 -48.87
CA SER A 367 4.15 -5.88 -48.33
C SER A 367 2.81 -5.13 -48.32
N ARG A 368 1.82 -5.52 -49.14
CA ARG A 368 0.48 -4.92 -49.14
C ARG A 368 -0.42 -5.52 -48.05
N SER A 369 -0.37 -6.84 -47.86
CA SER A 369 -1.18 -7.55 -46.88
C SER A 369 -0.81 -7.18 -45.44
N ARG A 370 0.49 -6.99 -45.14
CA ARG A 370 0.95 -6.58 -43.81
C ARG A 370 0.56 -5.14 -43.48
N LYS A 371 0.59 -4.22 -44.45
CA LYS A 371 0.14 -2.82 -44.26
C LYS A 371 -1.39 -2.71 -44.12
N LEU A 372 -2.16 -3.57 -44.80
CA LEU A 372 -3.62 -3.66 -44.65
C LEU A 372 -4.02 -4.32 -43.32
N LEU A 373 -3.34 -5.39 -42.90
CA LEU A 373 -3.62 -6.06 -41.63
C LEU A 373 -3.28 -5.15 -40.43
N VAL A 374 -2.18 -4.40 -40.49
CA VAL A 374 -1.79 -3.44 -39.45
C VAL A 374 -2.72 -2.22 -39.41
N ARG A 375 -3.28 -1.76 -40.54
CA ARG A 375 -4.35 -0.74 -40.56
C ARG A 375 -5.66 -1.27 -39.97
N LYS A 376 -6.06 -2.50 -40.31
CA LYS A 376 -7.30 -3.12 -39.83
C LYS A 376 -7.26 -3.47 -38.33
N LEU A 377 -6.09 -3.85 -37.81
CA LEU A 377 -5.87 -4.08 -36.37
C LEU A 377 -5.82 -2.78 -35.56
N ARG A 378 -5.34 -1.67 -36.15
CA ARG A 378 -5.31 -0.35 -35.51
C ARG A 378 -6.69 0.34 -35.42
N GLU A 379 -7.64 -0.09 -36.25
CA GLU A 379 -9.00 0.43 -36.32
C GLU A 379 -10.05 -0.45 -35.61
N SER A 380 -9.70 -1.66 -35.16
CA SER A 380 -10.67 -2.52 -34.48
C SER A 380 -10.99 -1.96 -33.08
N SER A 381 -12.25 -1.57 -32.88
CA SER A 381 -12.79 -1.14 -31.58
C SER A 381 -12.67 -2.24 -30.53
N LEU A 382 -12.65 -3.51 -30.97
CA LEU A 382 -12.48 -4.69 -30.13
C LEU A 382 -11.12 -4.77 -29.44
N MET A 383 -10.02 -4.43 -30.11
CA MET A 383 -8.70 -4.47 -29.46
C MET A 383 -8.53 -3.31 -28.48
N LYS A 384 -9.10 -2.13 -28.78
CA LYS A 384 -9.15 -1.00 -27.85
C LYS A 384 -10.08 -1.27 -26.67
N ALA A 385 -11.22 -1.91 -26.91
CA ALA A 385 -12.15 -2.33 -25.87
C ALA A 385 -11.53 -3.43 -25.00
N ALA A 386 -10.82 -4.39 -25.58
CA ALA A 386 -10.10 -5.44 -24.84
C ALA A 386 -8.93 -4.86 -24.02
N LEU A 387 -8.18 -3.89 -24.55
CA LEU A 387 -7.15 -3.18 -23.80
C LEU A 387 -7.73 -2.26 -22.73
N MET A 388 -8.90 -1.65 -22.96
CA MET A 388 -9.64 -0.94 -21.91
C MET A 388 -10.18 -1.90 -20.86
N LEU A 389 -10.70 -3.07 -21.24
CA LEU A 389 -11.16 -4.10 -20.31
C LEU A 389 -9.99 -4.65 -19.50
N LEU A 390 -8.85 -4.90 -20.13
CA LEU A 390 -7.60 -5.28 -19.44
C LEU A 390 -7.10 -4.16 -18.54
N GLY A 391 -7.22 -2.90 -18.95
CA GLY A 391 -6.90 -1.72 -18.12
C GLY A 391 -7.86 -1.51 -16.96
N VAL A 392 -9.14 -1.82 -17.15
CA VAL A 392 -10.18 -1.82 -16.09
C VAL A 392 -9.98 -3.00 -15.16
N VAL A 393 -9.67 -4.20 -15.67
CA VAL A 393 -9.36 -5.38 -14.85
C VAL A 393 -8.04 -5.18 -14.11
N GLN A 394 -7.03 -4.57 -14.73
CA GLN A 394 -5.78 -4.19 -14.08
C GLN A 394 -6.00 -3.05 -13.08
N GLY A 395 -6.89 -2.10 -13.38
CA GLY A 395 -7.27 -1.00 -12.49
C GLY A 395 -8.05 -1.50 -11.29
N ILE A 396 -9.00 -2.42 -11.48
CA ILE A 396 -9.72 -3.14 -10.42
C ILE A 396 -8.74 -4.01 -9.65
N SER A 397 -7.82 -4.73 -10.30
CA SER A 397 -6.81 -5.55 -9.62
C SER A 397 -5.82 -4.71 -8.82
N SER A 398 -5.41 -3.55 -9.34
CA SER A 398 -4.52 -2.61 -8.65
C SER A 398 -5.25 -1.89 -7.52
N LEU A 399 -6.53 -1.54 -7.72
CA LEU A 399 -7.40 -0.98 -6.69
C LEU A 399 -7.71 -2.03 -5.62
N ASN A 400 -7.92 -3.29 -5.97
CA ASN A 400 -8.18 -4.37 -5.03
C ASN A 400 -6.90 -4.78 -4.29
N SER A 401 -5.73 -4.68 -4.94
CA SER A 401 -4.42 -4.84 -4.30
C SER A 401 -4.09 -3.64 -3.40
N PHE A 402 -4.50 -2.43 -3.78
CA PHE A 402 -4.37 -1.24 -2.97
C PHE A 402 -5.34 -1.27 -1.79
N LEU A 403 -6.60 -1.63 -2.01
CA LEU A 403 -7.61 -1.82 -0.96
C LEU A 403 -7.24 -2.98 -0.03
N GLY A 404 -6.68 -4.08 -0.54
CA GLY A 404 -6.15 -5.17 0.29
C GLY A 404 -4.86 -4.81 1.04
N ALA A 405 -4.09 -3.85 0.53
CA ALA A 405 -2.93 -3.30 1.23
C ALA A 405 -3.30 -2.22 2.27
N VAL A 406 -4.42 -1.52 2.08
CA VAL A 406 -4.92 -0.45 2.97
C VAL A 406 -5.91 -1.00 4.01
N PHE A 407 -6.62 -2.10 3.70
CA PHE A 407 -7.56 -2.81 4.56
C PHE A 407 -7.24 -4.32 4.55
N PRO A 408 -6.21 -4.77 5.29
CA PRO A 408 -5.88 -6.20 5.36
C PRO A 408 -7.03 -7.05 5.91
N ASP A 409 -7.91 -6.49 6.75
CA ASP A 409 -9.05 -7.19 7.37
C ASP A 409 -10.42 -6.91 6.70
N GLY A 410 -10.49 -5.93 5.78
CA GLY A 410 -11.78 -5.47 5.20
C GLY A 410 -12.26 -6.28 3.99
N LEU A 411 -11.35 -6.92 3.26
CA LEU A 411 -11.67 -7.72 2.07
C LEU A 411 -11.95 -9.20 2.39
N ASP A 412 -11.48 -9.71 3.54
CA ASP A 412 -11.87 -11.03 4.05
C ASP A 412 -13.36 -11.08 4.43
N LEU A 413 -13.98 -9.93 4.72
CA LEU A 413 -15.43 -9.82 4.96
C LEU A 413 -16.29 -9.95 3.69
N ILE A 414 -15.72 -9.73 2.51
CA ILE A 414 -16.45 -9.77 1.22
C ILE A 414 -16.32 -11.15 0.56
N SER A 415 -15.49 -12.05 1.09
CA SER A 415 -15.26 -13.39 0.52
C SER A 415 -15.44 -14.57 1.48
N GLY A 416 -16.09 -14.39 2.63
CA GLY A 416 -16.40 -15.51 3.54
C GLY A 416 -17.83 -15.47 4.07
N PRO A 417 -18.76 -16.32 3.58
CA PRO A 417 -19.97 -16.61 4.32
C PRO A 417 -19.63 -17.55 5.50
N PHE A 418 -20.16 -17.23 6.67
CA PHE A 418 -20.26 -18.08 7.87
C PHE A 418 -18.95 -18.59 8.47
N LYS A 419 -18.61 -18.10 9.68
CA LYS A 419 -18.17 -19.01 10.75
C LYS A 419 -18.42 -18.41 12.12
N GLU A 420 -19.28 -19.13 12.85
CA GLU A 420 -19.66 -18.92 14.23
C GLU A 420 -18.47 -18.92 15.18
N THR A 421 -18.60 -18.10 16.21
CA THR A 421 -17.92 -18.21 17.49
C THR A 421 -18.26 -19.57 18.11
N LEU A 422 -17.42 -20.59 17.92
CA LEU A 422 -17.60 -21.90 18.53
C LEU A 422 -16.49 -22.17 19.54
N ARG A 423 -16.91 -22.33 20.81
CA ARG A 423 -16.23 -23.26 21.72
C ARG A 423 -16.17 -24.60 20.98
N LEU A 424 -14.95 -25.09 20.75
CA LEU A 424 -14.66 -26.26 19.95
C LEU A 424 -15.39 -27.49 20.55
N SER A 425 -16.36 -28.02 19.82
CA SER A 425 -16.93 -29.36 20.08
C SER A 425 -15.92 -30.44 19.62
N ASP A 426 -15.97 -31.65 20.19
CA ASP A 426 -14.96 -32.71 19.98
C ASP A 426 -14.57 -32.98 18.51
N GLY A 427 -15.46 -32.77 17.52
CA GLY A 427 -15.16 -32.98 16.10
C GLY A 427 -14.44 -31.82 15.38
N SER A 428 -14.22 -30.68 16.05
CA SER A 428 -13.56 -29.50 15.48
C SER A 428 -12.04 -29.50 15.66
N LEU A 429 -11.53 -30.23 16.66
CA LEU A 429 -10.10 -30.37 16.92
C LEU A 429 -9.44 -31.36 15.94
N GLU A 430 -10.14 -32.42 15.54
CA GLU A 430 -9.69 -33.32 14.46
C GLU A 430 -9.44 -32.56 13.15
N ARG A 431 -10.30 -31.59 12.82
CA ARG A 431 -10.17 -30.76 11.63
C ARG A 431 -9.07 -29.69 11.73
N LEU A 432 -8.54 -29.42 12.93
CA LEU A 432 -7.54 -28.37 13.12
C LEU A 432 -6.23 -28.71 12.37
N THR A 433 -5.84 -29.98 12.40
CA THR A 433 -4.54 -30.47 11.91
C THR A 433 -4.69 -31.45 10.75
N ALA A 434 -5.93 -31.89 10.43
CA ALA A 434 -6.20 -32.75 9.28
C ALA A 434 -5.78 -32.09 7.97
N GLY A 435 -4.82 -32.70 7.28
CA GLY A 435 -4.31 -32.23 5.99
C GLY A 435 -3.36 -31.03 6.07
N VAL A 436 -2.99 -30.59 7.28
CA VAL A 436 -2.01 -29.53 7.48
C VAL A 436 -0.60 -30.11 7.42
N GLN A 437 0.20 -29.60 6.49
CA GLN A 437 1.63 -29.93 6.41
C GLN A 437 2.42 -28.95 7.28
N PRO A 438 3.21 -29.41 8.26
CA PRO A 438 4.08 -28.53 8.99
C PRO A 438 5.11 -27.89 8.05
N ILE A 439 5.42 -26.63 8.32
CA ILE A 439 6.46 -25.88 7.65
C ILE A 439 7.26 -25.11 8.68
N MET A 440 8.52 -24.83 8.36
CA MET A 440 9.47 -24.20 9.27
C MET A 440 9.27 -22.68 9.40
N CYS A 441 8.02 -22.20 9.48
CA CYS A 441 7.74 -20.81 9.81
C CYS A 441 7.63 -20.59 11.32
N HIS A 442 8.13 -19.44 11.74
CA HIS A 442 7.91 -18.90 13.06
C HIS A 442 6.84 -17.81 12.98
N SER A 443 5.69 -18.10 13.55
CA SER A 443 4.53 -17.23 13.61
C SER A 443 4.79 -16.12 14.64
N HIS A 444 5.45 -15.06 14.20
CA HIS A 444 5.87 -13.93 15.01
C HIS A 444 4.64 -13.12 15.47
N ASP A 445 4.70 -12.60 16.71
CA ASP A 445 3.67 -11.73 17.30
C ASP A 445 2.23 -12.31 17.16
N ASP A 446 2.06 -13.64 17.26
CA ASP A 446 0.79 -14.29 16.89
C ASP A 446 -0.39 -13.96 17.81
N TYR A 447 -0.09 -13.49 19.01
CA TYR A 447 -1.06 -13.00 19.97
C TYR A 447 -1.83 -11.75 19.49
N PHE A 448 -1.47 -11.07 18.40
CA PHE A 448 -2.37 -10.05 17.82
C PHE A 448 -3.56 -10.64 17.05
N ARG A 449 -3.54 -11.93 16.73
CA ARG A 449 -4.60 -12.60 15.94
C ARG A 449 -5.79 -13.00 16.83
N ALA A 450 -6.95 -13.14 16.20
CA ALA A 450 -8.19 -13.56 16.89
C ALA A 450 -8.05 -14.93 17.57
N GLU A 451 -7.36 -15.87 16.91
CA GLU A 451 -7.02 -17.20 17.43
C GLU A 451 -5.50 -17.42 17.29
N PRO A 452 -4.67 -17.01 18.28
CA PRO A 452 -3.20 -16.98 18.15
C PRO A 452 -2.60 -18.33 17.73
N LEU A 453 -2.72 -19.33 18.61
CA LEU A 453 -2.18 -20.66 18.40
C LEU A 453 -2.87 -21.39 17.23
N TYR A 454 -4.21 -21.41 17.19
CA TYR A 454 -4.94 -22.19 16.20
C TYR A 454 -4.68 -21.73 14.77
N ARG A 455 -4.56 -20.42 14.53
CA ARG A 455 -4.30 -19.92 13.18
C ARG A 455 -2.88 -20.26 12.73
N ALA A 456 -1.90 -20.21 13.63
CA ALA A 456 -0.53 -20.66 13.33
C ALA A 456 -0.49 -22.16 13.00
N ILE A 457 -1.16 -23.00 13.79
CA ILE A 457 -1.25 -24.45 13.55
C ILE A 457 -1.95 -24.73 12.22
N ARG A 458 -3.13 -24.15 11.93
CA ARG A 458 -3.85 -24.36 10.66
C ARG A 458 -3.03 -23.95 9.44
N ALA A 459 -2.17 -22.95 9.59
CA ALA A 459 -1.27 -22.52 8.55
C ALA A 459 -0.09 -23.49 8.35
N GLY A 460 0.24 -24.29 9.36
CA GLY A 460 1.36 -25.23 9.37
C GLY A 460 2.62 -24.68 10.05
N CYS A 461 2.59 -23.51 10.69
CA CYS A 461 3.79 -23.00 11.36
C CYS A 461 4.17 -23.86 12.56
N THR A 462 5.41 -24.32 12.58
CA THR A 462 5.98 -25.16 13.64
C THR A 462 6.58 -24.37 14.80
N SER A 463 6.44 -23.05 14.80
CA SER A 463 6.84 -22.21 15.93
C SER A 463 5.92 -20.99 16.10
N VAL A 464 5.67 -20.59 17.35
CA VAL A 464 4.84 -19.45 17.79
C VAL A 464 5.58 -18.65 18.88
N GLU A 465 5.10 -17.45 19.19
CA GLU A 465 5.79 -16.49 20.07
C GLU A 465 4.87 -15.89 21.13
N ALA A 466 5.32 -15.83 22.38
CA ALA A 466 4.60 -15.19 23.46
C ALA A 466 5.49 -14.18 24.19
N ASP A 467 5.12 -12.90 24.09
CA ASP A 467 5.75 -11.81 24.83
C ASP A 467 5.24 -11.75 26.27
N LEU A 468 6.06 -12.21 27.22
CA LEU A 468 5.67 -12.41 28.61
C LEU A 468 5.89 -11.17 29.47
N TRP A 469 4.80 -10.73 30.11
CA TRP A 469 4.82 -9.77 31.21
C TRP A 469 4.33 -10.45 32.48
N GLN A 470 5.17 -10.43 33.52
CA GLN A 470 4.74 -10.80 34.86
C GLN A 470 4.02 -9.62 35.52
N VAL A 471 2.78 -9.87 35.94
CA VAL A 471 1.96 -8.96 36.74
C VAL A 471 1.31 -9.79 37.84
N ASP A 472 1.53 -9.41 39.09
CA ASP A 472 1.14 -10.18 40.28
C ASP A 472 1.70 -11.61 40.28
N ASP A 473 0.88 -12.66 40.19
CA ASP A 473 1.33 -14.06 40.11
C ASP A 473 0.93 -14.72 38.78
N GLU A 474 0.70 -13.93 37.73
CA GLU A 474 0.29 -14.44 36.41
C GLU A 474 1.19 -13.92 35.28
N LEU A 475 1.29 -14.72 34.21
CA LEU A 475 2.03 -14.39 33.00
C LEU A 475 1.07 -13.96 31.91
N TYR A 476 1.10 -12.67 31.60
CA TYR A 476 0.30 -12.07 30.51
C TYR A 476 1.09 -12.05 29.21
N VAL A 477 0.38 -12.21 28.09
CA VAL A 477 0.98 -12.14 26.75
C VAL A 477 0.58 -10.83 26.07
N ALA A 478 1.56 -9.95 25.86
CA ALA A 478 1.36 -8.68 25.18
C ALA A 478 2.68 -8.07 24.69
N ARG A 479 2.64 -7.31 23.59
CA ARG A 479 3.82 -6.59 23.09
C ARG A 479 4.30 -5.45 24.00
N THR A 480 3.36 -4.78 24.66
CA THR A 480 3.63 -3.64 25.54
C THR A 480 2.79 -3.72 26.80
N ILE A 481 3.21 -3.03 27.87
CA ILE A 481 2.47 -2.95 29.14
C ILE A 481 1.02 -2.51 28.91
N ALA A 482 0.79 -1.50 28.06
CA ALA A 482 -0.55 -1.00 27.74
C ALA A 482 -1.42 -2.02 26.98
N GLY A 483 -0.80 -3.04 26.39
CA GLY A 483 -1.46 -4.13 25.68
C GLY A 483 -1.90 -5.29 26.58
N ILE A 484 -1.52 -5.30 27.87
CA ILE A 484 -1.91 -6.37 28.81
C ILE A 484 -3.44 -6.39 28.97
N ARG A 485 -4.03 -7.58 28.94
CA ARG A 485 -5.48 -7.82 29.12
C ARG A 485 -5.68 -9.00 30.05
N GLN A 486 -6.62 -8.90 30.99
CA GLN A 486 -6.85 -9.90 32.04
C GLN A 486 -7.13 -11.32 31.52
N ASN A 487 -7.70 -11.47 30.33
CA ASN A 487 -8.04 -12.77 29.74
C ASN A 487 -6.98 -13.34 28.78
N ARG A 488 -5.83 -12.68 28.66
CA ARG A 488 -4.77 -13.02 27.71
C ARG A 488 -3.50 -13.44 28.44
N THR A 489 -3.54 -14.61 29.04
CA THR A 489 -2.41 -15.20 29.75
C THR A 489 -1.70 -16.24 28.89
N LEU A 490 -0.50 -16.63 29.30
CA LEU A 490 0.25 -17.71 28.66
C LEU A 490 -0.56 -19.02 28.64
N LYS A 491 -1.26 -19.31 29.74
CA LYS A 491 -2.16 -20.46 29.86
C LYS A 491 -3.31 -20.41 28.85
N THR A 492 -4.10 -19.33 28.87
CA THR A 492 -5.32 -19.26 28.06
C THR A 492 -5.06 -19.22 26.57
N LEU A 493 -3.94 -18.62 26.15
CA LEU A 493 -3.61 -18.46 24.72
C LEU A 493 -2.80 -19.62 24.15
N TYR A 494 -1.97 -20.29 24.95
CA TYR A 494 -1.02 -21.29 24.48
C TYR A 494 -1.12 -22.60 25.26
N LEU A 495 -0.85 -22.61 26.57
CA LEU A 495 -0.64 -23.88 27.29
C LEU A 495 -1.89 -24.74 27.42
N ASP A 496 -3.06 -24.16 27.72
CA ASP A 496 -4.30 -24.93 27.84
C ASP A 496 -4.75 -25.47 26.47
N PRO A 497 -4.79 -24.65 25.39
CA PRO A 497 -5.04 -25.16 24.04
C PRO A 497 -4.07 -26.26 23.59
N LEU A 498 -2.77 -26.14 23.92
CA LEU A 498 -1.77 -27.16 23.59
C LEU A 498 -2.06 -28.49 24.30
N GLN A 499 -2.41 -28.42 25.59
CA GLN A 499 -2.80 -29.61 26.36
C GLN A 499 -4.04 -30.27 25.77
N ASP A 500 -5.05 -29.50 25.37
CA ASP A 500 -6.27 -30.03 24.76
C ASP A 500 -5.99 -30.75 23.44
N ILE A 501 -5.19 -30.13 22.56
CA ILE A 501 -4.76 -30.72 21.27
C ILE A 501 -4.02 -32.05 21.51
N LEU A 502 -3.00 -32.03 22.36
CA LEU A 502 -2.16 -33.21 22.59
C LEU A 502 -2.93 -34.32 23.29
N SER A 503 -3.79 -33.98 24.25
CA SER A 503 -4.65 -34.95 24.93
C SER A 503 -5.59 -35.63 23.94
N HIS A 504 -6.13 -34.87 22.99
CA HIS A 504 -6.99 -35.40 21.94
C HIS A 504 -6.25 -36.31 20.95
N GLN A 505 -5.05 -35.92 20.50
CA GLN A 505 -4.22 -36.71 19.58
C GLN A 505 -3.65 -38.00 20.18
N ASN A 506 -3.57 -38.06 21.50
CA ASN A 506 -3.07 -39.21 22.25
C ASN A 506 -4.19 -39.94 23.02
N ARG A 507 -5.47 -39.76 22.65
CA ARG A 507 -6.57 -40.58 23.18
C ARG A 507 -6.37 -42.02 22.70
N VAL A 508 -6.05 -42.92 23.62
CA VAL A 508 -6.03 -44.37 23.34
C VAL A 508 -7.48 -44.84 23.27
N ALA A 509 -7.88 -45.45 22.16
CA ALA A 509 -9.21 -46.03 22.06
C ALA A 509 -9.31 -47.27 22.97
N ASP A 510 -10.38 -47.37 23.77
CA ASP A 510 -10.56 -48.41 24.80
C ASP A 510 -10.44 -49.86 24.29
N PHE A 511 -10.58 -50.09 22.99
CA PHE A 511 -10.46 -51.41 22.35
C PHE A 511 -9.03 -51.78 21.93
N VAL A 512 -8.10 -50.82 21.90
CA VAL A 512 -6.68 -51.07 21.60
C VAL A 512 -5.97 -51.19 22.94
N GLY A 513 -5.82 -52.42 23.43
CA GLY A 513 -5.10 -52.72 24.67
C GLY A 513 -3.73 -52.04 24.69
N SER A 514 -3.29 -51.62 25.87
CA SER A 514 -2.14 -50.73 26.12
C SER A 514 -0.81 -51.24 25.54
N THR A 515 -0.61 -51.08 24.25
CA THR A 515 0.73 -51.03 23.66
C THR A 515 1.29 -49.64 23.88
N ALA A 516 2.52 -49.54 24.38
CA ALA A 516 3.24 -48.29 24.55
C ALA A 516 3.36 -47.56 23.20
N SER A 517 2.37 -46.72 22.89
CA SER A 517 2.34 -45.94 21.66
C SER A 517 3.28 -44.74 21.84
N GLU A 518 4.14 -44.50 20.85
CA GLU A 518 4.90 -43.24 20.76
C GLU A 518 3.91 -42.06 20.88
N VAL A 519 4.30 -41.02 21.63
CA VAL A 519 3.47 -39.83 21.84
C VAL A 519 3.39 -39.05 20.52
N ASN A 520 2.17 -38.83 20.04
CA ASN A 520 1.89 -38.01 18.87
C ASN A 520 2.04 -36.52 19.22
N GLY A 521 2.77 -35.80 18.39
CA GLY A 521 2.83 -34.34 18.39
C GLY A 521 1.66 -33.68 17.66
N ILE A 522 1.72 -32.35 17.58
CA ILE A 522 0.62 -31.48 17.15
C ILE A 522 0.20 -31.69 15.69
N PHE A 523 1.12 -32.04 14.81
CA PHE A 523 0.82 -32.14 13.38
C PHE A 523 0.50 -33.59 13.01
N SER A 524 -0.76 -33.91 12.72
CA SER A 524 -1.16 -35.27 12.34
C SER A 524 -0.44 -35.78 11.07
N ALA A 525 0.00 -34.88 10.18
CA ALA A 525 0.77 -35.23 9.00
C ALA A 525 2.23 -35.60 9.29
N ASP A 526 2.80 -35.09 10.38
CA ASP A 526 4.13 -35.46 10.90
C ASP A 526 4.10 -35.43 12.44
N PRO A 527 3.71 -36.54 13.08
CA PRO A 527 3.56 -36.59 14.53
C PRO A 527 4.87 -36.39 15.31
N LYS A 528 6.04 -36.46 14.66
CA LYS A 528 7.34 -36.25 15.32
C LYS A 528 7.79 -34.79 15.28
N GLN A 529 7.12 -33.95 14.48
CA GLN A 529 7.41 -32.52 14.40
C GLN A 529 6.97 -31.81 15.69
N SER A 530 7.94 -31.34 16.46
CA SER A 530 7.72 -30.53 17.66
C SER A 530 7.21 -29.13 17.29
N LEU A 531 6.27 -28.60 18.07
CA LEU A 531 5.92 -27.18 18.03
C LEU A 531 6.80 -26.40 19.02
N VAL A 532 7.45 -25.35 18.53
CA VAL A 532 8.32 -24.51 19.35
C VAL A 532 7.53 -23.30 19.88
N LEU A 533 7.35 -23.22 21.19
CA LEU A 533 6.82 -22.04 21.87
C LEU A 533 7.99 -21.18 22.34
N LEU A 534 8.25 -20.10 21.60
CA LEU A 534 9.23 -19.09 21.99
C LEU A 534 8.57 -18.12 22.98
N VAL A 535 9.18 -17.93 24.14
CA VAL A 535 8.70 -17.03 25.18
C VAL A 535 9.72 -15.91 25.40
N GLU A 536 9.32 -14.67 25.22
CA GLU A 536 10.20 -13.51 25.35
C GLU A 536 9.94 -12.79 26.68
N PHE A 537 10.97 -12.68 27.52
CA PHE A 537 10.83 -12.09 28.85
C PHE A 537 10.92 -10.57 28.74
N LYS A 538 9.84 -9.85 29.13
CA LYS A 538 9.77 -8.38 28.99
C LYS A 538 10.02 -7.62 30.30
N ASN A 539 9.84 -8.26 31.46
CA ASN A 539 10.13 -7.71 32.79
C ASN A 539 10.57 -8.81 33.77
N ASN A 540 10.90 -8.44 35.02
CA ASN A 540 11.07 -9.33 36.20
C ASN A 540 11.52 -10.79 35.88
N PRO A 541 12.73 -11.00 35.34
CA PRO A 541 13.13 -12.26 34.71
C PRO A 541 13.09 -13.47 35.66
N ASP A 542 13.46 -13.29 36.92
CA ASP A 542 13.41 -14.36 37.93
C ASP A 542 11.96 -14.81 38.22
N MET A 543 11.02 -13.86 38.26
CA MET A 543 9.61 -14.15 38.51
C MET A 543 8.95 -14.80 37.30
N ILE A 544 9.26 -14.33 36.09
CA ILE A 544 8.83 -15.01 34.87
C ILE A 544 9.38 -16.43 34.85
N TRP A 545 10.66 -16.64 35.17
CA TRP A 545 11.27 -17.97 35.19
C TRP A 545 10.55 -18.93 36.13
N HIS A 546 10.36 -18.51 37.39
CA HIS A 546 9.67 -19.31 38.39
C HIS A 546 8.24 -19.66 37.95
N ARG A 547 7.47 -18.65 37.52
CA ARG A 547 6.08 -18.85 37.13
C ARG A 547 5.94 -19.67 35.85
N LEU A 548 6.81 -19.46 34.86
CA LEU A 548 6.83 -20.25 33.62
C LEU A 548 7.10 -21.72 33.92
N SER A 549 8.08 -22.03 34.78
CA SER A 549 8.41 -23.40 35.17
C SER A 549 7.24 -24.13 35.84
N ALA A 550 6.44 -23.39 36.64
CA ALA A 550 5.21 -23.89 37.25
C ALA A 550 4.10 -24.07 36.21
N ASP A 551 3.90 -23.10 35.31
CA ASP A 551 2.83 -23.11 34.32
C ASP A 551 2.99 -24.22 33.27
N ILE A 552 4.23 -24.62 32.94
CA ILE A 552 4.51 -25.73 32.01
C ILE A 552 4.54 -27.11 32.68
N ALA A 553 4.41 -27.18 34.01
CA ALA A 553 4.45 -28.44 34.76
C ALA A 553 3.43 -29.50 34.24
N PRO A 554 2.19 -29.15 33.86
CA PRO A 554 1.25 -30.14 33.30
C PRO A 554 1.75 -30.79 31.99
N LEU A 555 2.48 -30.06 31.14
CA LEU A 555 3.09 -30.61 29.93
C LEU A 555 4.30 -31.51 30.28
N ARG A 556 5.08 -31.11 31.29
CA ARG A 556 6.22 -31.86 31.80
C ARG A 556 5.80 -33.23 32.36
N GLU A 557 4.80 -33.24 33.23
CA GLU A 557 4.27 -34.45 33.88
C GLU A 557 3.71 -35.48 32.89
N ARG A 558 3.24 -35.01 31.73
CA ARG A 558 2.74 -35.85 30.63
C ARG A 558 3.79 -36.24 29.60
N ASN A 559 5.07 -35.89 29.83
CA ASN A 559 6.19 -36.11 28.91
C ASN A 559 5.98 -35.46 27.52
N TYR A 560 5.33 -34.30 27.47
CA TYR A 560 5.09 -33.57 26.22
C TYR A 560 6.19 -32.56 25.86
N LEU A 561 7.09 -32.27 26.79
CA LEU A 561 8.18 -31.32 26.56
C LEU A 561 9.42 -32.00 25.97
N SER A 562 10.08 -31.33 25.04
CA SER A 562 11.50 -31.60 24.74
C SER A 562 12.35 -31.26 25.95
N TYR A 563 13.33 -32.10 26.29
CA TYR A 563 14.18 -31.87 27.45
C TYR A 563 15.59 -32.43 27.26
N PHE A 564 16.56 -31.85 27.95
CA PHE A 564 17.90 -32.39 28.11
C PHE A 564 17.95 -33.30 29.34
N ASN A 565 18.47 -34.52 29.17
CA ASN A 565 18.51 -35.55 30.22
C ASN A 565 19.88 -35.70 30.92
N GLY A 566 20.78 -34.73 30.75
CA GLY A 566 22.16 -34.80 31.24
C GLY A 566 23.18 -35.25 30.19
N THR A 567 22.73 -35.90 29.12
CA THR A 567 23.61 -36.39 28.05
C THR A 567 23.18 -35.91 26.66
N ALA A 568 21.88 -35.93 26.37
CA ALA A 568 21.33 -35.56 25.08
C ALA A 568 19.98 -34.84 25.23
N VAL A 569 19.56 -34.16 24.17
CA VAL A 569 18.21 -33.62 24.06
C VAL A 569 17.27 -34.70 23.54
N VAL A 570 16.24 -35.00 24.32
CA VAL A 570 15.13 -35.87 23.98
C VAL A 570 14.03 -34.99 23.39
N PRO A 571 13.60 -35.22 22.13
CA PRO A 571 12.53 -34.44 21.52
C PRO A 571 11.17 -34.82 22.10
N GLY A 572 10.34 -33.82 22.34
CA GLY A 572 8.93 -33.97 22.71
C GLY A 572 8.01 -33.17 21.78
N PRO A 573 6.69 -33.39 21.86
CA PRO A 573 5.68 -32.65 21.12
C PRO A 573 5.80 -31.11 21.16
N VAL A 574 6.29 -30.56 22.27
CA VAL A 574 6.45 -29.12 22.48
C VAL A 574 7.87 -28.80 22.94
N THR A 575 8.50 -27.80 22.33
CA THR A 575 9.81 -27.29 22.76
C THR A 575 9.65 -25.86 23.29
N ILE A 576 10.04 -25.61 24.53
CA ILE A 576 10.01 -24.27 25.13
C ILE A 576 11.36 -23.59 24.90
N VAL A 577 11.35 -22.37 24.35
CA VAL A 577 12.57 -21.58 24.12
C VAL A 577 12.39 -20.21 24.77
N ALA A 578 13.28 -19.84 25.69
CA ALA A 578 13.30 -18.55 26.36
C ALA A 578 14.20 -17.56 25.63
N SER A 579 13.73 -16.31 25.50
CA SER A 579 14.42 -15.19 24.84
C SER A 579 14.22 -13.88 25.61
N GLY A 580 14.73 -12.77 25.08
CA GLY A 580 14.62 -11.45 25.70
C GLY A 580 15.57 -11.30 26.90
N SER A 581 15.03 -10.91 28.06
CA SER A 581 15.80 -10.78 29.31
C SER A 581 15.97 -12.08 30.09
N ALA A 582 15.70 -13.24 29.47
CA ALA A 582 15.74 -14.54 30.13
C ALA A 582 17.14 -14.84 30.73
N PRO A 583 17.20 -15.30 32.00
CA PRO A 583 18.46 -15.51 32.70
C PRO A 583 19.14 -16.81 32.25
N PHE A 584 20.26 -16.70 31.51
CA PHE A 584 20.96 -17.86 30.94
C PHE A 584 21.46 -18.85 32.01
N ASN A 585 21.89 -18.34 33.18
CA ASN A 585 22.30 -19.17 34.31
C ASN A 585 21.19 -20.10 34.81
N CYS A 586 19.92 -19.66 34.79
CA CYS A 586 18.78 -20.50 35.15
C CYS A 586 18.56 -21.62 34.13
N VAL A 587 18.78 -21.35 32.84
CA VAL A 587 18.73 -22.39 31.79
C VAL A 587 19.74 -23.48 32.09
N VAL A 588 20.99 -23.15 32.42
CA VAL A 588 22.06 -24.15 32.63
C VAL A 588 22.20 -24.65 34.07
N GLN A 589 21.30 -24.26 34.97
CA GLN A 589 21.42 -24.51 36.42
C GLN A 589 21.48 -26.00 36.77
N SER A 590 20.65 -26.82 36.11
CA SER A 590 20.57 -28.26 36.34
C SER A 590 21.40 -29.01 35.30
N SER A 591 22.29 -29.90 35.74
CA SER A 591 23.09 -30.75 34.85
C SER A 591 22.38 -32.04 34.43
N THR A 592 21.24 -32.38 35.04
CA THR A 592 20.57 -33.69 34.85
C THR A 592 19.24 -33.59 34.12
N TYR A 593 18.48 -32.52 34.30
CA TYR A 593 17.19 -32.33 33.64
C TYR A 593 16.92 -30.85 33.37
N ARG A 594 16.57 -30.52 32.12
CA ARG A 594 16.17 -29.17 31.69
C ARG A 594 15.20 -29.25 30.53
N ASP A 595 14.11 -28.51 30.56
CA ASP A 595 13.04 -28.54 29.54
C ASP A 595 12.71 -27.17 28.95
N ILE A 596 13.51 -26.16 29.30
CA ILE A 596 13.49 -24.81 28.72
C ILE A 596 14.86 -24.60 28.07
N PHE A 597 14.86 -24.31 26.77
CA PHE A 597 16.06 -23.97 25.99
C PHE A 597 16.20 -22.47 25.82
N TYR A 598 17.36 -22.01 25.36
CA TYR A 598 17.66 -20.59 25.14
C TYR A 598 17.66 -20.20 23.66
N ASP A 599 17.28 -18.95 23.36
CA ASP A 599 17.47 -18.29 22.08
C ASP A 599 18.79 -17.51 22.10
N ALA A 600 19.83 -18.07 21.50
CA ALA A 600 21.17 -17.50 21.52
C ALA A 600 21.28 -16.26 20.60
N PRO A 601 22.14 -15.28 20.91
CA PRO A 601 22.34 -14.11 20.07
C PRO A 601 23.09 -14.48 18.78
N LEU A 602 22.39 -14.47 17.64
CA LEU A 602 22.96 -14.85 16.35
C LEU A 602 24.12 -13.95 15.90
N ASP A 603 24.16 -12.70 16.37
CA ASP A 603 25.22 -11.75 16.03
C ASP A 603 26.61 -12.22 16.49
N LEU A 604 26.68 -12.90 17.64
CA LEU A 604 27.92 -13.46 18.19
C LEU A 604 28.42 -14.66 17.35
N MET A 605 27.51 -15.34 16.66
CA MET A 605 27.81 -16.56 15.89
C MET A 605 28.58 -16.27 14.61
N SER A 606 28.65 -15.01 14.17
CA SER A 606 29.47 -14.61 13.02
C SER A 606 30.98 -14.82 13.25
N SER A 607 31.40 -14.97 14.51
CA SER A 607 32.75 -15.33 14.89
C SER A 607 32.95 -16.86 14.84
N LEU A 608 34.01 -17.29 14.13
CA LEU A 608 34.36 -18.71 14.03
C LEU A 608 34.72 -19.27 15.41
N PRO A 609 34.42 -20.55 15.72
CA PRO A 609 34.82 -21.18 16.96
C PRO A 609 36.33 -21.02 17.18
N THR A 610 36.72 -20.58 18.38
CA THR A 610 38.13 -20.34 18.74
C THR A 610 38.98 -21.60 18.55
N ARG A 611 38.37 -22.79 18.63
CA ARG A 611 39.00 -24.09 18.36
C ARG A 611 39.51 -24.29 16.93
N LEU A 612 39.06 -23.49 15.95
CA LEU A 612 39.59 -23.53 14.57
C LEU A 612 40.74 -22.55 14.32
N LEU A 613 41.05 -21.67 15.29
CA LEU A 613 42.17 -20.71 15.21
C LEU A 613 43.43 -21.21 15.92
N SER A 614 43.39 -22.38 16.58
CA SER A 614 44.58 -23.02 17.15
C SER A 614 45.30 -23.90 16.15
N SER A 615 45.73 -23.31 15.03
CA SER A 615 46.94 -23.77 14.32
C SER A 615 47.53 -22.57 13.59
N ASN A 616 48.67 -22.09 14.11
CA ASN A 616 49.54 -21.07 13.54
C ASN A 616 49.07 -19.62 13.66
N SER A 617 49.44 -18.96 14.75
CA SER A 617 50.52 -17.96 14.69
C SER A 617 50.78 -17.42 16.09
N SER A 618 51.96 -17.73 16.60
CA SER A 618 52.66 -16.95 17.61
C SER A 618 52.84 -15.50 17.15
N THR A 619 53.10 -14.62 18.13
CA THR A 619 53.50 -13.20 18.01
C THR A 619 52.42 -12.21 17.57
N TYR A 620 51.93 -11.36 18.49
CA TYR A 620 52.22 -9.92 18.52
C TYR A 620 51.73 -9.29 19.84
N GLU A 621 52.26 -8.12 20.16
CA GLU A 621 52.62 -7.62 21.47
C GLU A 621 51.49 -7.16 22.42
N LYS A 622 51.76 -7.35 23.72
CA LYS A 622 51.17 -6.58 24.82
C LYS A 622 51.77 -5.17 24.85
N THR A 623 50.93 -4.16 24.97
CA THR A 623 51.29 -2.90 25.64
C THR A 623 50.26 -2.60 26.74
N PRO A 624 50.69 -2.33 27.99
CA PRO A 624 49.80 -2.11 29.12
C PRO A 624 49.53 -0.61 29.30
N SER A 625 48.27 -0.24 29.50
CA SER A 625 47.91 1.07 30.04
C SER A 625 46.87 0.93 31.16
N SER A 626 47.39 1.12 32.37
CA SER A 626 46.77 1.76 33.54
C SER A 626 45.36 1.35 33.96
N ALA A 627 45.33 0.76 35.16
CA ALA A 627 44.20 0.59 36.04
C ALA A 627 43.19 1.75 36.01
N GLY A 628 42.00 1.42 35.51
CA GLY A 628 40.73 2.07 35.83
C GLY A 628 39.77 0.94 36.16
N VAL A 629 39.06 1.06 37.28
CA VAL A 629 38.09 0.10 37.81
C VAL A 629 37.20 -0.46 36.69
N ASP A 630 37.34 -1.76 36.40
CA ASP A 630 36.50 -2.47 35.44
C ASP A 630 35.06 -2.52 35.99
N HIS A 631 34.21 -1.64 35.48
CA HIS A 631 32.78 -1.87 35.47
C HIS A 631 32.56 -3.16 34.66
N GLU A 632 32.20 -4.26 35.34
CA GLU A 632 31.66 -5.45 34.67
C GLU A 632 30.55 -5.01 33.74
N ASP A 633 30.83 -5.17 32.45
CA ASP A 633 29.96 -4.85 31.32
C ASP A 633 28.71 -5.72 31.45
N LEU A 634 27.63 -5.16 32.03
CA LEU A 634 26.36 -5.83 32.37
C LEU A 634 25.57 -6.19 31.10
N SER A 635 26.13 -7.04 30.25
CA SER A 635 25.36 -7.74 29.23
C SER A 635 24.54 -8.85 29.90
N PRO A 636 23.23 -8.94 29.64
CA PRO A 636 22.34 -9.91 30.30
C PRO A 636 22.60 -11.38 29.89
N TYR A 637 23.54 -11.63 28.97
CA TYR A 637 23.86 -12.97 28.47
C TYR A 637 25.35 -13.14 28.15
N PRO A 638 25.88 -14.40 28.17
CA PRO A 638 27.28 -14.69 27.89
C PRO A 638 27.74 -14.18 26.51
N GLN A 639 28.85 -13.46 26.47
CA GLN A 639 29.42 -12.96 25.20
C GLN A 639 30.27 -14.00 24.45
N ASN A 640 30.62 -15.12 25.11
CA ASN A 640 31.37 -16.18 24.47
C ASN A 640 30.41 -17.10 23.66
N PRO A 641 30.49 -17.12 22.31
CA PRO A 641 29.60 -17.94 21.48
C PRO A 641 29.79 -19.45 21.69
N ASP A 642 30.92 -19.89 22.25
CA ASP A 642 31.23 -21.31 22.48
C ASP A 642 30.46 -21.90 23.67
N VAL A 643 29.77 -21.06 24.45
CA VAL A 643 28.90 -21.49 25.58
C VAL A 643 27.55 -22.03 25.09
N TYR A 644 27.11 -21.62 23.89
CA TYR A 644 25.84 -22.04 23.32
C TYR A 644 25.99 -23.34 22.53
N SER A 645 25.12 -24.29 22.82
CA SER A 645 25.13 -25.63 22.22
C SER A 645 23.71 -26.19 22.15
N PRO A 646 23.46 -27.29 21.42
CA PRO A 646 22.12 -27.87 21.35
C PRO A 646 21.60 -28.35 22.72
N ALA A 647 22.48 -28.57 23.69
CA ALA A 647 22.13 -29.00 25.04
C ALA A 647 21.51 -27.89 25.91
N ASN A 648 21.66 -26.61 25.53
CA ASN A 648 21.14 -25.46 26.27
C ASN A 648 20.39 -24.44 25.40
N SER A 649 20.63 -24.41 24.10
CA SER A 649 20.04 -23.48 23.15
C SER A 649 19.40 -24.22 21.99
N TYR A 650 18.24 -23.73 21.56
CA TYR A 650 17.52 -24.26 20.41
C TYR A 650 17.66 -23.34 19.20
N PHE A 651 17.40 -22.06 19.41
CA PHE A 651 17.56 -21.03 18.40
C PHE A 651 18.87 -20.26 18.55
N ALA A 652 19.30 -19.68 17.44
CA ALA A 652 20.11 -18.48 17.42
C ALA A 652 19.38 -17.43 16.57
N SER A 653 19.02 -16.30 17.17
CA SER A 653 18.25 -15.26 16.48
C SER A 653 18.82 -13.84 16.60
N THR A 654 18.48 -12.99 15.62
CA THR A 654 18.77 -11.55 15.65
C THR A 654 17.79 -10.76 14.78
N SER A 655 17.77 -9.45 14.98
CA SER A 655 17.06 -8.51 14.12
C SER A 655 17.74 -8.38 12.77
N PHE A 656 17.03 -8.69 11.70
CA PHE A 656 17.50 -8.50 10.34
C PHE A 656 17.89 -7.05 10.08
N ILE A 657 17.02 -6.09 10.42
CA ILE A 657 17.29 -4.66 10.15
C ILE A 657 18.46 -4.14 10.97
N LYS A 658 18.58 -4.50 12.26
CA LYS A 658 19.70 -4.02 13.09
C LYS A 658 21.02 -4.68 12.69
N SER A 659 21.00 -5.98 12.41
CA SER A 659 22.21 -6.77 12.15
C SER A 659 22.68 -6.70 10.70
N ILE A 660 21.78 -6.81 9.72
CA ILE A 660 22.10 -6.83 8.28
C ILE A 660 21.91 -5.46 7.63
N GLY A 661 20.97 -4.65 8.13
CA GLY A 661 20.62 -3.35 7.55
C GLY A 661 19.51 -3.43 6.50
N TYR A 662 18.85 -2.28 6.24
CA TYR A 662 17.76 -2.21 5.27
C TYR A 662 18.26 -2.30 3.82
N PRO A 663 17.63 -3.09 2.92
CA PRO A 663 18.05 -3.24 1.53
C PRO A 663 17.54 -2.09 0.65
N TRP A 664 18.22 -0.94 0.71
CA TRP A 664 17.81 0.32 0.04
C TRP A 664 17.63 0.24 -1.49
N HIS A 665 18.33 -0.67 -2.18
CA HIS A 665 18.23 -0.84 -3.64
C HIS A 665 17.28 -1.99 -4.06
N SER A 666 16.35 -2.40 -3.18
CA SER A 666 15.48 -3.56 -3.40
C SER A 666 16.25 -4.88 -3.63
N SER A 667 17.52 -4.92 -3.22
CA SER A 667 18.40 -6.08 -3.27
C SER A 667 19.41 -6.02 -2.12
N LEU A 668 19.86 -7.18 -1.64
CA LEU A 668 20.92 -7.27 -0.63
C LEU A 668 22.30 -7.11 -1.28
N SER A 669 23.17 -6.33 -0.66
CA SER A 669 24.56 -6.18 -1.09
C SER A 669 25.38 -7.44 -0.80
N GLN A 670 26.53 -7.59 -1.46
CA GLN A 670 27.40 -8.74 -1.21
C GLN A 670 27.87 -8.81 0.26
N VAL A 671 28.16 -7.64 0.87
CA VAL A 671 28.53 -7.54 2.28
C VAL A 671 27.40 -8.03 3.20
N GLN A 672 26.15 -7.70 2.87
CA GLN A 672 24.98 -8.18 3.62
C GLN A 672 24.81 -9.69 3.48
N LEU A 673 24.95 -10.22 2.26
CA LEU A 673 24.90 -11.67 2.01
C LEU A 673 26.01 -12.43 2.75
N ASP A 674 27.24 -11.91 2.74
CA ASP A 674 28.37 -12.54 3.43
C ASP A 674 28.18 -12.52 4.95
N ARG A 675 27.56 -11.46 5.50
CA ARG A 675 27.19 -11.42 6.92
C ARG A 675 26.14 -12.47 7.27
N ILE A 676 25.08 -12.60 6.47
CA ILE A 676 24.04 -13.63 6.62
C ILE A 676 24.69 -15.03 6.61
N ARG A 677 25.55 -15.31 5.63
CA ARG A 677 26.24 -16.61 5.50
C ARG A 677 27.12 -16.93 6.70
N LYS A 678 27.88 -15.95 7.20
CA LYS A 678 28.74 -16.12 8.39
C LYS A 678 27.92 -16.43 9.64
N GLN A 679 26.82 -15.71 9.85
CA GLN A 679 25.91 -15.94 10.96
C GLN A 679 25.26 -17.33 10.88
N ILE A 680 24.72 -17.69 9.71
CA ILE A 680 24.07 -19.00 9.49
C ILE A 680 25.08 -20.14 9.72
N SER A 681 26.22 -20.11 9.03
CA SER A 681 27.25 -21.15 9.17
C SER A 681 27.80 -21.25 10.59
N GLY A 682 27.99 -20.13 11.28
CA GLY A 682 28.45 -20.10 12.65
C GLY A 682 27.46 -20.72 13.65
N ALA A 683 26.17 -20.47 13.47
CA ALA A 683 25.12 -21.11 14.28
C ALA A 683 24.97 -22.60 13.95
N HIS A 684 24.98 -22.98 12.67
CA HIS A 684 24.93 -24.38 12.23
C HIS A 684 26.12 -25.19 12.72
N SER A 685 27.33 -24.59 12.77
CA SER A 685 28.52 -25.26 13.33
C SER A 685 28.39 -25.61 14.82
N ARG A 686 27.47 -24.93 15.53
CA ARG A 686 27.09 -25.17 16.92
C ARG A 686 25.80 -25.98 17.05
N GLY A 687 25.22 -26.44 15.95
CA GLY A 687 23.98 -27.21 15.92
C GLY A 687 22.72 -26.41 16.29
N LEU A 688 22.78 -25.08 16.21
CA LEU A 688 21.65 -24.19 16.54
C LEU A 688 20.84 -23.85 15.29
N LYS A 689 19.53 -23.68 15.47
CA LYS A 689 18.62 -23.30 14.39
C LYS A 689 18.54 -21.79 14.23
N VAL A 690 18.63 -21.30 13.01
CA VAL A 690 18.74 -19.86 12.71
C VAL A 690 17.38 -19.24 12.45
N ARG A 691 17.14 -18.06 13.06
CA ARG A 691 15.94 -17.24 12.84
C ARG A 691 16.34 -15.77 12.71
N TYR A 692 15.73 -15.05 11.78
CA TYR A 692 15.84 -13.58 11.70
C TYR A 692 14.47 -12.94 11.98
N TRP A 693 14.39 -12.02 12.94
CA TRP A 693 13.19 -11.21 13.20
C TRP A 693 13.34 -9.79 12.67
N GLY A 694 12.25 -9.00 12.63
CA GLY A 694 12.30 -7.64 12.10
C GLY A 694 12.66 -7.59 10.60
N ILE A 695 12.21 -8.57 9.82
CA ILE A 695 12.36 -8.61 8.37
C ILE A 695 11.41 -7.55 7.76
N PRO A 696 11.80 -6.80 6.70
CA PRO A 696 10.91 -5.82 6.07
C PRO A 696 9.57 -6.43 5.64
N ALA A 697 8.47 -5.98 6.23
CA ALA A 697 7.12 -6.45 5.89
C ALA A 697 6.55 -5.82 4.61
N TRP A 698 7.00 -4.60 4.29
CA TRP A 698 6.57 -3.84 3.10
C TRP A 698 7.77 -3.11 2.46
N PRO A 699 7.82 -2.97 1.11
CA PRO A 699 6.89 -3.51 0.11
C PRO A 699 6.86 -5.05 0.05
N VAL A 700 5.72 -5.65 -0.31
CA VAL A 700 5.55 -7.11 -0.40
C VAL A 700 6.57 -7.77 -1.33
N GLY A 701 6.92 -7.11 -2.44
CA GLY A 701 7.95 -7.58 -3.36
C GLY A 701 9.34 -7.69 -2.70
N LEU A 702 9.70 -6.71 -1.87
CA LEU A 702 10.95 -6.71 -1.11
C LEU A 702 10.92 -7.78 -0.02
N ARG A 703 9.82 -7.88 0.73
CA ARG A 703 9.61 -8.93 1.74
C ARG A 703 9.85 -10.32 1.15
N ASN A 704 9.13 -10.65 0.07
CA ASN A 704 9.24 -11.96 -0.58
C ASN A 704 10.64 -12.19 -1.17
N TYR A 705 11.32 -11.14 -1.65
CA TYR A 705 12.72 -11.24 -2.06
C TYR A 705 13.63 -11.61 -0.89
N VAL A 706 13.54 -10.90 0.24
CA VAL A 706 14.35 -11.19 1.44
C VAL A 706 14.07 -12.59 1.96
N TRP A 707 12.80 -12.99 2.05
CA TRP A 707 12.42 -14.35 2.46
C TRP A 707 13.07 -15.42 1.59
N ARG A 708 13.00 -15.30 0.26
CA ARG A 708 13.65 -16.25 -0.66
C ARG A 708 15.16 -16.26 -0.52
N VAL A 709 15.79 -15.11 -0.28
CA VAL A 709 17.23 -15.07 -0.03
C VAL A 709 17.55 -15.82 1.26
N LEU A 710 16.87 -15.53 2.38
CA LEU A 710 17.12 -16.20 3.65
C LEU A 710 16.93 -17.73 3.54
N VAL A 711 15.85 -18.18 2.91
CA VAL A 711 15.60 -19.61 2.65
C VAL A 711 16.71 -20.22 1.79
N ARG A 712 17.16 -19.51 0.74
CA ARG A 712 18.26 -19.97 -0.12
C ARG A 712 19.60 -20.03 0.60
N GLU A 713 19.89 -19.08 1.48
CA GLU A 713 21.14 -19.06 2.27
C GLU A 713 21.10 -20.03 3.46
N GLY A 714 19.96 -20.69 3.72
CA GLY A 714 19.85 -21.78 4.69
C GLY A 714 19.30 -21.38 6.07
N VAL A 715 18.43 -20.36 6.14
CA VAL A 715 17.70 -20.10 7.39
C VAL A 715 16.81 -21.29 7.76
N ASP A 716 16.82 -21.70 9.03
CA ASP A 716 16.01 -22.81 9.51
C ASP A 716 14.56 -22.39 9.74
N TYR A 717 14.34 -21.21 10.33
CA TYR A 717 13.01 -20.66 10.56
C TYR A 717 12.83 -19.28 9.94
N LEU A 718 11.75 -19.12 9.18
CA LEU A 718 11.33 -17.83 8.66
C LEU A 718 10.34 -17.18 9.63
N SER A 719 10.73 -16.05 10.25
CA SER A 719 9.80 -15.25 11.04
C SER A 719 8.81 -14.53 10.13
N VAL A 720 7.51 -14.76 10.37
CA VAL A 720 6.42 -14.32 9.50
C VAL A 720 5.30 -13.67 10.31
N ASP A 721 4.98 -12.42 9.99
CA ASP A 721 3.78 -11.74 10.52
C ASP A 721 2.52 -12.15 9.74
N VAL A 722 2.67 -12.37 8.43
CA VAL A 722 1.60 -12.77 7.50
C VAL A 722 1.76 -14.24 7.11
N ILE A 723 1.32 -15.14 8.00
CA ILE A 723 1.48 -16.60 7.88
C ILE A 723 0.93 -17.14 6.56
N ASP A 724 -0.26 -16.69 6.13
CA ASP A 724 -0.93 -17.17 4.92
C ASP A 724 -0.11 -16.93 3.63
N ALA A 725 0.76 -15.92 3.63
CA ALA A 725 1.60 -15.62 2.48
C ALA A 725 2.81 -16.58 2.39
N ALA A 726 3.40 -16.92 3.53
CA ALA A 726 4.55 -17.83 3.58
C ALA A 726 4.13 -19.29 3.31
N THR A 727 2.92 -19.67 3.73
CA THR A 727 2.44 -21.06 3.64
C THR A 727 1.92 -21.42 2.26
N LYS A 728 1.49 -20.42 1.47
CA LYS A 728 1.06 -20.57 0.07
C LYS A 728 2.20 -20.45 -0.94
N GLU A 729 3.39 -20.03 -0.52
CA GLU A 729 4.54 -19.89 -1.42
C GLU A 729 5.20 -21.25 -1.68
N ASN A 730 5.55 -21.52 -2.94
CA ASN A 730 6.32 -22.71 -3.29
C ASN A 730 7.81 -22.43 -3.07
N TRP A 731 8.34 -22.89 -1.94
CA TRP A 731 9.75 -22.79 -1.56
C TRP A 731 10.67 -23.75 -2.33
N GLY A 732 10.10 -24.61 -3.18
CA GLY A 732 10.86 -25.50 -4.05
C GLY A 732 11.66 -24.75 -5.13
N PRO A 733 12.69 -25.40 -5.72
CA PRO A 733 13.45 -24.81 -6.81
C PRO A 733 12.54 -24.46 -7.98
N ARG A 734 12.59 -23.21 -8.46
CA ARG A 734 11.97 -22.84 -9.74
C ARG A 734 12.68 -23.60 -10.87
N LYS A 735 11.91 -24.11 -11.84
CA LYS A 735 12.42 -24.84 -13.03
C LYS A 735 13.70 -24.16 -13.55
N GLY A 736 14.84 -24.83 -13.41
CA GLY A 736 16.15 -24.39 -13.90
C GLY A 736 17.25 -24.16 -12.85
N GLY A 737 16.96 -24.20 -11.55
CA GLY A 737 17.99 -24.12 -10.49
C GLY A 737 18.31 -25.49 -9.90
N TRP A 738 19.57 -25.92 -9.94
CA TRP A 738 20.05 -27.10 -9.19
C TRP A 738 19.99 -26.79 -7.68
N GLY A 739 19.08 -27.45 -6.97
CA GLY A 739 18.94 -27.36 -5.51
C GLY A 739 17.92 -28.38 -5.00
N LYS A 740 18.24 -29.07 -3.90
CA LYS A 740 17.38 -30.07 -3.24
C LYS A 740 16.04 -29.45 -2.78
N LYS A 741 15.02 -30.24 -2.47
CA LYS A 741 13.79 -29.72 -1.82
C LYS A 741 14.17 -29.21 -0.43
N TRP A 742 14.20 -27.89 -0.20
CA TRP A 742 14.82 -27.33 1.00
C TRP A 742 13.86 -26.86 2.08
N TRP A 743 12.54 -26.87 1.88
CA TRP A 743 11.60 -26.26 2.83
C TRP A 743 10.24 -26.99 2.85
N GLN A 744 10.25 -28.24 3.33
CA GLN A 744 9.09 -29.00 3.78
C GLN A 744 9.47 -29.71 5.07
#